data_AF-A0AAV3J785-F1
#
_entry.id   AF-A0AAV3J785-F1
#
_cell.length_a   1.000
_cell.length_b   1.000
_cell.length_c   1.000
_cell.angle_alpha   90.00
_cell.angle_beta   90.00
_cell.angle_gamma   90.00
#
_symmetry.space_group_name_H-M   'P 1'
#
loop_
_entity.id
_entity.type
_entity.pdbx_description
1 polymer ?
#
loop_
_entity_poly.entity_id
_entity_poly.type
_entity_poly.pdbx_seq_one_letter_code
_entity_poly.pdbx_strand_id
1 'polypeptide(L)'
;MKSIGLHRTSKALLVIALLGGFFFGYILSEVDEGGELAMLASYQPTTPTRLYDINGAVFAELYKHKQQLLKYQDIPPHVVQAFLSVEDNNFFDHFGIDFMAILRAGIVNVISGRIKQGGSTLTQQLAKTVLQNRKRSFARKFIEALFTLQIEQEYSKEEILEIYFNLIYLGHGTTGLASAADVYFQKDVSDLDVAEAALLARLPKAPVKYSPFKNPKISKGAHLSVLRLMADQGYIPTDRIQSIHDDFWNKYWPVVITQSPSQSTWGNRLNKAPHFTEYVRQKLEKELGEDKVYTGGLKVYTTLDARKQEIAQEELSKAIKKHDDLVSGVTVNYSGGADRGLVGLYYLMGSVFPVGMPFISKLDDKANYRVALERELIDAADILAILTPGENESSAISEFQKQTAVFGKNLHVEGAAITIEPSTGYIQTMVGGYEFTPKNQFNRATMARRQTGSAFKPFVYGAAIQERVVGSGTGIMDAPLTTLTEEGEGWSPQDFDGDFLGMVPLSRALSLSLNIVSVQVFLRTGPDAVIDFSSRLLGVNPTRFPPSPALALGIAELTPLEMALGYATIANNGRRVIPFSVRYVIDQSGNVVYNEETKVQEELQRQAKDGSIQVISEGTAYILKKMLTNVAMAGTAAMGLRDPEKGNYRGIAAGKTGSTSSFTNAWYCGFDPNYTTVIWLGFDKSSISLGRGQAASVLAVPIWGRMYNRFYGGQNYPTFGEDIIPEEVQGGGTCAYNGLSPKPGVCPVTQNLTLKPITVAGVTKAVMGNRQCDGERDHHKSVDFREFLQKEYQISDEELGKMDRKFKPRTE
;
A
#
# COMPACT_ATOMS: atom_id res chain seq x y z
N MET A 1 14.39 -24.56 -87.03
CA MET A 1 14.63 -24.60 -85.56
C MET A 1 14.36 -23.25 -84.82
N LYS A 2 13.54 -22.32 -85.35
CA LYS A 2 13.25 -21.03 -84.66
C LYS A 2 11.85 -20.86 -84.04
N SER A 3 10.86 -21.75 -84.28
CA SER A 3 9.50 -21.57 -83.71
C SER A 3 9.27 -22.25 -82.35
N ILE A 4 10.16 -23.13 -81.90
CA ILE A 4 9.97 -23.90 -80.65
C ILE A 4 10.32 -23.07 -79.39
N GLY A 5 11.18 -22.05 -79.52
CA GLY A 5 11.55 -21.15 -78.41
C GLY A 5 10.48 -20.12 -78.03
N LEU A 6 9.67 -19.68 -79.00
CA LEU A 6 8.63 -18.66 -78.78
C LEU A 6 7.41 -19.23 -78.05
N HIS A 7 7.09 -20.51 -78.25
CA HIS A 7 5.97 -21.19 -77.59
C HIS A 7 6.24 -21.56 -76.12
N ARG A 8 7.50 -21.76 -75.73
CA ARG A 8 7.86 -22.00 -74.32
C ARG A 8 7.83 -20.73 -73.49
N THR A 9 8.27 -19.61 -74.07
CA THR A 9 8.25 -18.29 -73.41
C THR A 9 6.84 -17.74 -73.29
N SER A 10 5.99 -17.89 -74.30
CA SER A 10 4.58 -17.48 -74.21
C SER A 10 3.76 -18.32 -73.23
N LYS A 11 4.00 -19.64 -73.15
CA LYS A 11 3.38 -20.50 -72.12
C LYS A 11 3.86 -20.16 -70.71
N ALA A 12 5.14 -19.84 -70.52
CA ALA A 12 5.66 -19.38 -69.24
C ALA A 12 5.04 -18.04 -68.82
N LEU A 13 4.91 -17.08 -69.74
CA LEU A 13 4.24 -15.80 -69.50
C LEU A 13 2.75 -15.99 -69.16
N LEU A 14 2.05 -16.90 -69.84
CA LEU A 14 0.65 -17.20 -69.56
C LEU A 14 0.47 -17.85 -68.18
N VAL A 15 1.37 -18.77 -67.80
CA VAL A 15 1.36 -19.39 -66.46
C VAL A 15 1.68 -18.36 -65.38
N ILE A 16 2.64 -17.45 -65.61
CA ILE A 16 2.94 -16.35 -64.68
C ILE A 16 1.74 -15.40 -64.56
N ALA A 17 1.06 -15.08 -65.66
CA ALA A 17 -0.14 -14.23 -65.64
C ALA A 17 -1.32 -14.91 -64.92
N LEU A 18 -1.52 -16.22 -65.11
CA LEU A 18 -2.57 -16.99 -64.44
C LEU A 18 -2.27 -17.17 -62.95
N LEU A 19 -1.03 -17.50 -62.57
CA LEU A 19 -0.61 -17.59 -61.17
C LEU A 19 -0.65 -16.22 -60.49
N GLY A 20 -0.25 -15.17 -61.21
CA GLY A 20 -0.36 -13.78 -60.75
C GLY A 20 -1.81 -13.36 -60.54
N GLY A 21 -2.70 -13.71 -61.48
CA GLY A 21 -4.14 -13.44 -61.38
C GLY A 21 -4.81 -14.22 -60.25
N PHE A 22 -4.43 -15.48 -60.03
CA PHE A 22 -4.95 -16.29 -58.92
C PHE A 22 -4.45 -15.79 -57.57
N PHE A 23 -3.17 -15.38 -57.49
CA PHE A 23 -2.59 -14.75 -56.30
C PHE A 23 -3.26 -13.39 -56.00
N PHE A 24 -3.51 -12.60 -57.03
CA PHE A 24 -4.20 -11.30 -56.92
C PHE A 24 -5.67 -11.48 -56.50
N GLY A 25 -6.38 -12.47 -57.06
CA GLY A 25 -7.75 -12.81 -56.69
C GLY A 25 -7.87 -13.35 -55.26
N TYR A 26 -6.93 -14.21 -54.83
CA TYR A 26 -6.85 -14.68 -53.44
C TYR A 26 -6.64 -13.50 -52.47
N ILE A 27 -5.73 -12.58 -52.80
CA ILE A 27 -5.48 -11.39 -51.97
C ILE A 27 -6.73 -10.49 -51.90
N LEU A 28 -7.40 -10.22 -53.03
CA LEU A 28 -8.64 -9.43 -53.03
C LEU A 28 -9.76 -10.08 -52.21
N SER A 29 -9.87 -11.41 -52.22
CA SER A 29 -10.86 -12.13 -51.40
C SER A 29 -10.60 -12.05 -49.89
N GLU A 30 -9.37 -11.70 -49.50
CA GLU A 30 -8.96 -11.54 -48.10
C GLU A 30 -9.10 -10.06 -47.63
N VAL A 31 -9.44 -9.14 -48.54
CA VAL A 31 -9.72 -7.73 -48.26
C VAL A 31 -11.23 -7.59 -48.03
N ASP A 32 -11.63 -7.39 -46.77
CA ASP A 32 -13.02 -7.09 -46.42
C ASP A 32 -13.24 -5.58 -46.58
N GLU A 33 -13.65 -5.15 -47.78
CA GLU A 33 -13.63 -3.75 -48.26
C GLU A 33 -14.47 -2.76 -47.43
N GLY A 34 -15.34 -3.22 -46.52
CA GLY A 34 -16.28 -2.36 -45.79
C GLY A 34 -15.98 -2.10 -44.31
N GLY A 35 -15.34 -3.05 -43.60
CA GLY A 35 -15.23 -2.98 -42.13
C GLY A 35 -14.06 -2.12 -41.63
N GLU A 36 -12.95 -2.09 -42.36
CA GLU A 36 -11.70 -1.48 -41.91
C GLU A 36 -11.65 0.05 -42.09
N LEU A 37 -12.37 0.63 -43.08
CA LEU A 37 -12.56 2.09 -43.17
C LEU A 37 -13.65 2.61 -42.25
N ALA A 38 -14.70 1.82 -41.99
CA ALA A 38 -15.67 2.15 -40.97
C ALA A 38 -15.00 2.30 -39.59
N MET A 39 -13.92 1.56 -39.30
CA MET A 39 -13.11 1.72 -38.08
C MET A 39 -12.37 3.07 -37.99
N LEU A 40 -11.97 3.66 -39.12
CA LEU A 40 -11.37 5.00 -39.18
C LEU A 40 -12.44 6.09 -38.93
N ALA A 41 -13.62 5.94 -39.55
CA ALA A 41 -14.75 6.87 -39.39
C ALA A 41 -15.48 6.72 -38.03
N SER A 42 -15.42 5.54 -37.40
CA SER A 42 -16.06 5.22 -36.12
C SER A 42 -15.12 5.33 -34.92
N TYR A 43 -13.92 5.89 -35.09
CA TYR A 43 -13.03 6.20 -33.97
C TYR A 43 -13.67 7.24 -33.06
N GLN A 44 -14.45 6.77 -32.09
CA GLN A 44 -15.03 7.59 -31.04
C GLN A 44 -14.14 7.54 -29.80
N PRO A 45 -13.86 8.68 -29.17
CA PRO A 45 -13.10 8.71 -27.93
C PRO A 45 -13.85 7.87 -26.89
N THR A 46 -13.15 6.89 -26.30
CA THR A 46 -13.72 6.08 -25.22
C THR A 46 -14.10 7.00 -24.07
N THR A 47 -15.38 7.02 -23.70
CA THR A 47 -15.83 7.79 -22.55
C THR A 47 -15.21 7.16 -21.30
N PRO A 48 -14.46 7.93 -20.48
CA PRO A 48 -13.83 7.39 -19.30
C PRO A 48 -14.91 6.94 -18.30
N THR A 49 -14.64 5.85 -17.60
CA THR A 49 -15.43 5.45 -16.44
C THR A 49 -15.12 6.42 -15.29
N ARG A 50 -16.15 7.00 -14.69
CA ARG A 50 -16.03 7.97 -13.60
C ARG A 50 -16.39 7.35 -12.26
N LEU A 51 -15.56 7.59 -11.26
CA LEU A 51 -15.75 7.14 -9.89
C LEU A 51 -16.22 8.31 -9.02
N TYR A 52 -17.37 8.11 -8.39
CA TYR A 52 -18.06 9.08 -7.55
C TYR A 52 -17.91 8.67 -6.08
N ASP A 53 -17.65 9.66 -5.23
CA ASP A 53 -17.64 9.49 -3.78
C ASP A 53 -19.07 9.36 -3.24
N ILE A 54 -19.22 9.15 -1.94
CA ILE A 54 -20.51 8.98 -1.26
C ILE A 54 -21.43 10.21 -1.40
N ASN A 55 -20.85 11.39 -1.67
CA ASN A 55 -21.57 12.65 -1.84
C ASN A 55 -21.86 12.97 -3.33
N GLY A 56 -21.47 12.10 -4.26
CA GLY A 56 -21.67 12.28 -5.69
C GLY A 56 -20.61 13.15 -6.39
N ALA A 57 -19.48 13.44 -5.74
CA ALA A 57 -18.35 14.14 -6.36
C ALA A 57 -17.43 13.16 -7.09
N VAL A 58 -17.00 13.50 -8.31
CA VAL A 58 -16.00 12.69 -9.03
C VAL A 58 -14.64 12.85 -8.35
N PHE A 59 -14.06 11.75 -7.91
CA PHE A 59 -12.72 11.74 -7.31
C PHE A 59 -11.70 10.99 -8.16
N ALA A 60 -12.15 10.11 -9.07
CA ALA A 60 -11.28 9.40 -9.98
C ALA A 60 -11.89 9.08 -11.35
N GLU A 61 -11.02 8.89 -12.35
CA GLU A 61 -11.39 8.41 -13.69
C GLU A 61 -10.55 7.20 -14.11
N LEU A 62 -11.20 6.22 -14.76
CA LEU A 62 -10.59 5.02 -15.33
C LEU A 62 -10.75 5.03 -16.85
N TYR A 63 -9.63 4.91 -17.57
CA TYR A 63 -9.58 4.82 -19.03
C TYR A 63 -8.29 4.11 -19.47
N LYS A 64 -8.33 3.47 -20.65
CA LYS A 64 -7.12 2.92 -21.31
C LYS A 64 -6.24 4.07 -21.83
N HIS A 65 -6.85 5.08 -22.45
CA HIS A 65 -6.17 6.27 -22.98
C HIS A 65 -7.00 7.54 -22.70
N LYS A 66 -6.38 8.62 -22.22
CA LYS A 66 -7.02 9.94 -22.10
C LYS A 66 -6.97 10.58 -23.48
N GLN A 67 -7.94 10.27 -24.34
CA GLN A 67 -7.95 10.82 -25.69
C GLN A 67 -8.58 12.21 -25.66
N GLN A 68 -7.73 13.24 -25.60
CA GLN A 68 -8.11 14.56 -26.09
C GLN A 68 -8.01 14.48 -27.61
N LEU A 69 -9.15 14.57 -28.29
CA LEU A 69 -9.19 14.51 -29.75
C LEU A 69 -8.48 15.74 -30.30
N LEU A 70 -7.31 15.53 -30.86
CA LEU A 70 -6.46 16.58 -31.39
C LEU A 70 -6.89 16.87 -32.82
N LYS A 71 -7.31 18.10 -33.12
CA LYS A 71 -7.55 18.51 -34.51
C LYS A 71 -6.26 19.00 -35.15
N TYR A 72 -6.12 18.85 -36.47
CA TYR A 72 -4.94 19.32 -37.19
C TYR A 72 -4.61 20.80 -36.91
N GLN A 73 -5.65 21.62 -36.78
CA GLN A 73 -5.58 23.07 -36.51
C GLN A 73 -4.90 23.41 -35.17
N ASP A 74 -4.99 22.49 -34.19
CA ASP A 74 -4.46 22.66 -32.85
C ASP A 74 -3.00 22.20 -32.75
N ILE A 75 -2.43 21.64 -33.83
CA ILE A 75 -1.06 21.12 -33.88
C ILE A 75 -0.13 22.22 -34.38
N PRO A 76 0.88 22.64 -33.58
CA PRO A 76 1.83 23.64 -34.05
C PRO A 76 2.59 23.18 -35.32
N PRO A 77 2.86 24.07 -36.28
CA PRO A 77 3.51 23.71 -37.55
C PRO A 77 4.86 23.01 -37.36
N HIS A 78 5.66 23.44 -36.37
CA HIS A 78 6.96 22.83 -36.09
C HIS A 78 6.85 21.41 -35.56
N VAL A 79 5.73 21.02 -34.94
CA VAL A 79 5.48 19.64 -34.52
C VAL A 79 5.25 18.76 -35.75
N VAL A 80 4.39 19.20 -36.67
CA VAL A 80 4.16 18.50 -37.95
C VAL A 80 5.47 18.36 -38.72
N GLN A 81 6.23 19.45 -38.84
CA GLN A 81 7.54 19.47 -39.51
C GLN A 81 8.52 18.46 -38.88
N ALA A 82 8.59 18.38 -37.54
CA ALA A 82 9.49 17.44 -36.87
C ALA A 82 9.19 15.97 -37.22
N PHE A 83 7.91 15.59 -37.25
CA PHE A 83 7.50 14.23 -37.61
C PHE A 83 7.74 13.95 -39.11
N LEU A 84 7.36 14.87 -39.99
CA LEU A 84 7.60 14.74 -41.43
C LEU A 84 9.10 14.66 -41.75
N SER A 85 9.95 15.42 -41.07
CA SER A 85 11.41 15.35 -41.27
C SER A 85 12.00 13.97 -40.99
N VAL A 86 11.39 13.19 -40.10
CA VAL A 86 11.88 11.87 -39.69
C VAL A 86 11.22 10.75 -40.48
N GLU A 87 9.91 10.84 -40.68
CA GLU A 87 9.09 9.75 -41.20
C GLU A 87 8.81 9.88 -42.70
N ASP A 88 8.55 11.09 -43.20
CA ASP A 88 8.11 11.31 -44.58
C ASP A 88 8.27 12.77 -45.05
N ASN A 89 9.43 13.10 -45.62
CA ASN A 89 9.79 14.49 -45.93
C ASN A 89 9.05 15.06 -47.16
N ASN A 90 8.51 14.20 -48.03
CA ASN A 90 7.79 14.55 -49.25
C ASN A 90 6.29 14.22 -49.14
N PHE A 91 5.77 14.13 -47.91
CA PHE A 91 4.42 13.63 -47.62
C PHE A 91 3.30 14.30 -48.45
N PHE A 92 3.41 15.62 -48.65
CA PHE A 92 2.43 16.40 -49.41
C PHE A 92 2.56 16.23 -50.93
N ASP A 93 3.69 15.73 -51.42
CA ASP A 93 4.00 15.65 -52.86
C ASP A 93 3.64 14.29 -53.48
N HIS A 94 3.39 13.26 -52.66
CA HIS A 94 3.06 11.91 -53.13
C HIS A 94 1.66 11.46 -52.69
N PHE A 95 1.07 10.55 -53.45
CA PHE A 95 -0.24 9.97 -53.14
C PHE A 95 -0.08 8.66 -52.35
N GLY A 96 0.30 8.78 -51.07
CA GLY A 96 0.51 7.65 -50.14
C GLY A 96 1.72 6.74 -50.38
N ILE A 97 2.27 6.67 -51.59
CA ILE A 97 3.44 5.84 -51.92
C ILE A 97 4.52 6.70 -52.58
N ASP A 98 5.65 6.88 -51.90
CA ASP A 98 6.82 7.54 -52.50
C ASP A 98 7.69 6.51 -53.25
N PHE A 99 7.47 6.42 -54.56
CA PHE A 99 8.24 5.55 -55.45
C PHE A 99 9.74 5.89 -55.47
N MET A 100 10.09 7.18 -55.37
CA MET A 100 11.49 7.62 -55.36
C MET A 100 12.18 7.25 -54.04
N ALA A 101 11.49 7.34 -52.90
CA ALA A 101 12.01 6.88 -51.63
C ALA A 101 12.20 5.35 -51.59
N ILE A 102 11.25 4.57 -52.14
CA ILE A 102 11.36 3.11 -52.24
C ILE A 102 12.56 2.71 -53.11
N LEU A 103 12.71 3.34 -54.28
CA LEU A 103 13.81 3.04 -55.20
C LEU A 103 15.17 3.42 -54.60
N ARG A 104 15.26 4.58 -53.94
CA ARG A 104 16.45 5.03 -53.21
C ARG A 104 16.82 4.07 -52.08
N ALA A 105 15.85 3.67 -51.25
CA ALA A 105 16.07 2.71 -50.18
C ALA A 105 16.49 1.33 -50.71
N GLY A 106 15.92 0.90 -51.85
CA GLY A 106 16.29 -0.35 -52.54
C GLY A 106 17.75 -0.37 -52.96
N ILE A 107 18.22 0.69 -53.65
CA ILE A 107 19.62 0.82 -54.09
C ILE A 107 20.57 0.80 -52.87
N VAL A 108 20.26 1.58 -51.83
CA VAL A 108 21.09 1.64 -50.61
C VAL A 108 21.16 0.30 -49.88
N ASN A 109 20.03 -0.43 -49.81
CA ASN A 109 19.97 -1.74 -49.14
C ASN A 109 20.74 -2.82 -49.91
N VAL A 110 20.74 -2.77 -51.24
CA VAL A 110 21.54 -3.66 -52.10
C VAL A 110 23.03 -3.39 -51.93
N ILE A 111 23.45 -2.11 -51.97
CA ILE A 111 24.86 -1.73 -51.82
C ILE A 111 25.40 -2.07 -50.43
N SER A 112 24.58 -1.96 -49.39
CA SER A 112 25.03 -2.17 -48.01
C SER A 112 24.90 -3.62 -47.50
N GLY A 113 24.33 -4.54 -48.30
CA GLY A 113 24.17 -5.96 -47.95
C GLY A 113 23.26 -6.21 -46.74
N ARG A 114 22.60 -5.18 -46.20
CA ARG A 114 21.69 -5.23 -45.06
C ARG A 114 20.66 -4.12 -45.17
N ILE A 115 19.49 -4.30 -44.56
CA ILE A 115 18.45 -3.27 -44.54
C ILE A 115 18.94 -2.08 -43.70
N LYS A 116 19.28 -0.96 -44.36
CA LYS A 116 19.82 0.26 -43.75
C LYS A 116 18.82 1.42 -43.76
N GLN A 117 17.95 1.49 -44.78
CA GLN A 117 16.88 2.49 -44.89
C GLN A 117 15.54 1.83 -45.22
N GLY A 118 14.47 2.36 -44.62
CA GLY A 118 13.09 2.02 -44.97
C GLY A 118 12.50 3.11 -45.86
N GLY A 119 11.71 2.73 -46.87
CA GLY A 119 11.02 3.66 -47.77
C GLY A 119 9.51 3.65 -47.58
N SER A 120 9.03 3.47 -46.34
CA SER A 120 7.60 3.48 -46.04
C SER A 120 7.14 4.87 -45.65
N THR A 121 6.04 5.33 -46.25
CA THR A 121 5.44 6.66 -46.05
C THR A 121 4.63 6.73 -44.76
N LEU A 122 4.26 7.94 -44.34
CA LEU A 122 3.44 8.16 -43.13
C LEU A 122 2.06 7.49 -43.26
N THR A 123 1.42 7.60 -44.43
CA THR A 123 0.12 6.94 -44.68
C THR A 123 0.23 5.42 -44.66
N GLN A 124 1.35 4.84 -45.12
CA GLN A 124 1.61 3.40 -44.97
C GLN A 124 1.76 2.98 -43.50
N GLN A 125 2.35 3.83 -42.66
CA GLN A 125 2.42 3.56 -41.22
C GLN A 125 1.05 3.62 -40.55
N LEU A 126 0.20 4.56 -40.97
CA LEU A 126 -1.19 4.64 -40.52
C LEU A 126 -1.97 3.37 -40.91
N ALA A 127 -1.93 2.98 -42.19
CA ALA A 127 -2.55 1.77 -42.71
C ALA A 127 -2.11 0.52 -41.92
N LYS A 128 -0.80 0.39 -41.67
CA LYS A 128 -0.23 -0.70 -40.88
C LYS A 128 -0.74 -0.74 -39.43
N THR A 129 -1.02 0.42 -38.84
CA THR A 129 -1.50 0.54 -37.45
C THR A 129 -2.95 0.08 -37.33
N VAL A 130 -3.78 0.37 -38.33
CA VAL A 130 -5.17 -0.09 -38.40
C VAL A 130 -5.24 -1.61 -38.64
N LEU A 131 -4.36 -2.16 -39.49
CA LEU A 131 -4.36 -3.58 -39.91
C LEU A 131 -3.66 -4.55 -38.92
N GLN A 132 -3.65 -4.27 -37.61
CA GLN A 132 -2.77 -4.92 -36.63
C GLN A 132 -2.89 -6.45 -36.50
N ASN A 133 -4.03 -7.06 -36.85
CA ASN A 133 -4.33 -8.48 -36.59
C ASN A 133 -3.80 -9.51 -37.61
N ARG A 134 -3.03 -9.12 -38.63
CA ARG A 134 -2.59 -10.03 -39.71
C ARG A 134 -1.11 -10.45 -39.58
N LYS A 135 -0.77 -11.74 -39.80
CA LYS A 135 0.64 -12.22 -39.76
C LYS A 135 1.52 -11.47 -40.77
N ARG A 136 2.80 -11.25 -40.46
CA ARG A 136 3.77 -10.60 -41.38
C ARG A 136 3.97 -11.47 -42.62
N SER A 137 3.51 -11.00 -43.78
CA SER A 137 3.72 -11.63 -45.09
C SER A 137 3.92 -10.58 -46.19
N PHE A 138 4.45 -10.98 -47.34
CA PHE A 138 4.51 -10.11 -48.52
C PHE A 138 3.10 -9.70 -48.99
N ALA A 139 2.12 -10.59 -48.86
CA ALA A 139 0.71 -10.29 -49.14
C ALA A 139 0.17 -9.17 -48.24
N ARG A 140 0.53 -9.17 -46.95
CA ARG A 140 0.16 -8.09 -46.01
C ARG A 140 0.70 -6.73 -46.47
N LYS A 141 1.96 -6.66 -46.94
CA LYS A 141 2.53 -5.39 -47.44
C LYS A 141 1.81 -4.88 -48.68
N PHE A 142 1.28 -5.76 -49.52
CA PHE A 142 0.48 -5.37 -50.66
C PHE A 142 -0.90 -4.85 -50.25
N ILE A 143 -1.54 -5.50 -49.28
CA ILE A 143 -2.81 -5.02 -48.67
C ILE A 143 -2.61 -3.66 -47.98
N GLU A 144 -1.52 -3.48 -47.23
CA GLU A 144 -1.16 -2.18 -46.62
C GLU A 144 -1.04 -1.08 -47.70
N ALA A 145 -0.45 -1.38 -48.86
CA ALA A 145 -0.32 -0.43 -49.96
C ALA A 145 -1.67 -0.09 -50.62
N LEU A 146 -2.56 -1.07 -50.82
CA LEU A 146 -3.91 -0.82 -51.32
C LEU A 146 -4.73 0.03 -50.35
N PHE A 147 -4.69 -0.31 -49.05
CA PHE A 147 -5.38 0.45 -48.01
C PHE A 147 -4.80 1.87 -47.87
N THR A 148 -3.50 2.05 -48.06
CA THR A 148 -2.86 3.37 -48.12
C THR A 148 -3.46 4.23 -49.23
N LEU A 149 -3.63 3.67 -50.44
CA LEU A 149 -4.23 4.38 -51.56
C LEU A 149 -5.69 4.73 -51.30
N GLN A 150 -6.43 3.85 -50.61
CA GLN A 150 -7.81 4.08 -50.25
C GLN A 150 -7.95 5.21 -49.21
N ILE A 151 -7.07 5.24 -48.19
CA ILE A 151 -7.02 6.35 -47.23
C ILE A 151 -6.75 7.69 -47.95
N GLU A 152 -5.79 7.73 -48.88
CA GLU A 152 -5.45 8.95 -49.64
C GLU A 152 -6.56 9.39 -50.61
N GLN A 153 -7.47 8.51 -51.01
CA GLN A 153 -8.64 8.85 -51.82
C GLN A 153 -9.78 9.43 -51.00
N GLU A 154 -9.96 8.95 -49.77
CA GLU A 154 -11.07 9.36 -48.91
C GLU A 154 -10.75 10.57 -48.01
N TYR A 155 -9.49 10.74 -47.60
CA TYR A 155 -9.07 11.76 -46.64
C TYR A 155 -8.03 12.71 -47.24
N SER A 156 -8.16 14.00 -46.91
CA SER A 156 -7.14 15.01 -47.21
C SER A 156 -5.84 14.76 -46.43
N LYS A 157 -4.74 15.39 -46.84
CA LYS A 157 -3.44 15.23 -46.18
C LYS A 157 -3.46 15.68 -44.73
N GLU A 158 -4.20 16.75 -44.45
CA GLU A 158 -4.42 17.30 -43.11
C GLU A 158 -5.21 16.32 -42.24
N GLU A 159 -6.29 15.71 -42.76
CA GLU A 159 -7.06 14.69 -42.05
C GLU A 159 -6.25 13.42 -41.79
N ILE A 160 -5.40 12.99 -42.73
CA ILE A 160 -4.49 11.86 -42.54
C ILE A 160 -3.52 12.15 -41.40
N LEU A 161 -2.96 13.36 -41.32
CA LEU A 161 -2.09 13.77 -40.22
C LEU A 161 -2.86 13.83 -38.89
N GLU A 162 -4.08 14.35 -38.88
CA GLU A 162 -4.95 14.37 -37.70
C GLU A 162 -5.17 12.96 -37.15
N ILE A 163 -5.59 12.02 -38.01
CA ILE A 163 -5.81 10.62 -37.64
C ILE A 163 -4.50 9.99 -37.15
N TYR A 164 -3.40 10.19 -37.88
CA TYR A 164 -2.08 9.67 -37.52
C TYR A 164 -1.66 10.13 -36.12
N PHE A 165 -1.75 11.44 -35.83
CA PHE A 165 -1.37 11.99 -34.54
C PHE A 165 -2.28 11.54 -33.40
N ASN A 166 -3.53 11.16 -33.64
CA ASN A 166 -4.39 10.59 -32.60
C ASN A 166 -4.12 9.09 -32.35
N LEU A 167 -3.65 8.35 -33.36
CA LEU A 167 -3.50 6.88 -33.29
C LEU A 167 -2.07 6.38 -33.03
N ILE A 168 -1.06 7.22 -33.22
CA ILE A 168 0.33 6.79 -33.16
C ILE A 168 0.77 6.37 -31.75
N TYR A 169 1.42 5.21 -31.65
CA TYR A 169 1.98 4.74 -30.38
C TYR A 169 3.37 5.35 -30.12
N LEU A 170 3.50 6.10 -29.02
CA LEU A 170 4.71 6.85 -28.65
C LEU A 170 5.42 6.26 -27.42
N GLY A 171 5.06 5.04 -26.99
CA GLY A 171 5.69 4.32 -25.89
C GLY A 171 4.99 4.53 -24.55
N HIS A 172 5.36 3.78 -23.50
CA HIS A 172 4.83 3.94 -22.13
C HIS A 172 3.30 3.93 -21.99
N GLY A 173 2.59 3.22 -22.88
CA GLY A 173 1.13 3.19 -22.90
C GLY A 173 0.48 4.44 -23.49
N THR A 174 1.25 5.36 -24.07
CA THR A 174 0.73 6.56 -24.74
C THR A 174 0.43 6.27 -26.21
N THR A 175 -0.85 6.35 -26.55
CA THR A 175 -1.35 6.37 -27.92
C THR A 175 -1.88 7.76 -28.20
N GLY A 176 -1.41 8.37 -29.28
CA GLY A 176 -1.70 9.74 -29.67
C GLY A 176 -0.71 10.77 -29.12
N LEU A 177 -0.54 11.87 -29.86
CA LEU A 177 0.39 12.95 -29.60
C LEU A 177 0.02 13.74 -28.34
N ALA A 178 -1.26 13.99 -28.11
CA ALA A 178 -1.73 14.68 -26.89
C ALA A 178 -1.37 13.90 -25.62
N SER A 179 -1.63 12.58 -25.61
CA SER A 179 -1.23 11.70 -24.51
C SER A 179 0.28 11.72 -24.25
N ALA A 180 1.08 11.82 -25.32
CA ALA A 180 2.54 11.84 -25.21
C ALA A 180 3.06 13.19 -24.70
N ALA A 181 2.51 14.31 -25.18
CA ALA A 181 2.85 15.65 -24.68
C ALA A 181 2.65 15.75 -23.16
N ASP A 182 1.53 15.22 -22.66
CA ASP A 182 1.22 15.16 -21.24
C ASP A 182 2.21 14.27 -20.46
N VAL A 183 2.48 13.05 -20.93
CA VAL A 183 3.34 12.09 -20.21
C VAL A 183 4.82 12.49 -20.22
N TYR A 184 5.32 13.01 -21.34
CA TYR A 184 6.72 13.37 -21.47
C TYR A 184 7.01 14.78 -20.93
N PHE A 185 6.07 15.73 -21.04
CA PHE A 185 6.35 17.14 -20.73
C PHE A 185 5.33 17.82 -19.80
N GLN A 186 4.19 17.17 -19.48
CA GLN A 186 3.07 17.78 -18.75
C GLN A 186 2.55 19.07 -19.42
N LYS A 187 2.40 19.02 -20.74
CA LYS A 187 1.97 20.14 -21.59
C LYS A 187 0.86 19.73 -22.55
N ASP A 188 0.06 20.71 -22.96
CA ASP A 188 -0.80 20.60 -24.13
C ASP A 188 0.03 20.61 -25.43
N VAL A 189 -0.52 20.02 -26.51
CA VAL A 189 0.19 19.91 -27.80
C VAL A 189 0.51 21.28 -28.39
N SER A 190 -0.36 22.27 -28.18
CA SER A 190 -0.18 23.65 -28.63
C SER A 190 1.05 24.34 -28.03
N ASP A 191 1.49 23.88 -26.85
CA ASP A 191 2.58 24.47 -26.08
C ASP A 191 3.92 23.74 -26.24
N LEU A 192 3.95 22.71 -27.09
CA LEU A 192 5.19 22.00 -27.40
C LEU A 192 6.14 22.92 -28.14
N ASP A 193 7.41 22.92 -27.74
CA ASP A 193 8.46 23.61 -28.48
C ASP A 193 9.12 22.69 -29.54
N VAL A 194 10.06 23.26 -30.31
CA VAL A 194 10.79 22.55 -31.37
C VAL A 194 11.61 21.38 -30.83
N ALA A 195 12.21 21.52 -29.64
CA ALA A 195 13.03 20.48 -29.05
C ALA A 195 12.16 19.31 -28.55
N GLU A 196 11.04 19.61 -27.92
CA GLU A 196 10.06 18.64 -27.45
C GLU A 196 9.44 17.86 -28.62
N ALA A 197 9.07 18.58 -29.70
CA ALA A 197 8.60 17.99 -30.94
C ALA A 197 9.64 17.02 -31.56
N ALA A 198 10.90 17.45 -31.64
CA ALA A 198 11.98 16.64 -32.18
C ALA A 198 12.22 15.34 -31.37
N LEU A 199 11.98 15.37 -30.05
CA LEU A 199 12.07 14.18 -29.21
C LEU A 199 10.92 13.22 -29.51
N LEU A 200 9.68 13.72 -29.55
CA LEU A 200 8.49 12.89 -29.81
C LEU A 200 8.50 12.29 -31.21
N ALA A 201 8.95 13.04 -32.22
CA ALA A 201 9.03 12.61 -33.62
C ALA A 201 9.91 11.37 -33.82
N ARG A 202 10.84 11.08 -32.90
CA ARG A 202 11.72 9.91 -33.01
C ARG A 202 11.15 8.63 -32.39
N LEU A 203 10.16 8.75 -31.53
CA LEU A 203 9.59 7.63 -30.79
C LEU A 203 8.92 6.59 -31.70
N PRO A 204 8.13 6.93 -32.74
CA PRO A 204 7.36 5.95 -33.53
C PRO A 204 8.20 4.81 -34.10
N LYS A 205 9.41 5.14 -34.57
CA LYS A 205 10.34 4.18 -35.16
C LYS A 205 10.72 3.03 -34.21
N ALA A 206 10.92 3.32 -32.93
CA ALA A 206 11.21 2.33 -31.90
C ALA A 206 10.94 2.90 -30.49
N PRO A 207 9.68 2.90 -30.02
CA PRO A 207 9.28 3.67 -28.83
C PRO A 207 10.06 3.30 -27.57
N VAL A 208 10.36 2.01 -27.38
CA VAL A 208 11.13 1.53 -26.23
C VAL A 208 12.61 1.92 -26.31
N LYS A 209 13.20 1.88 -27.52
CA LYS A 209 14.64 2.15 -27.74
C LYS A 209 14.96 3.64 -27.61
N TYR A 210 14.09 4.50 -28.13
CA TYR A 210 14.29 5.95 -28.12
C TYR A 210 13.62 6.65 -26.94
N SER A 211 12.94 5.90 -26.07
CA SER A 211 12.33 6.42 -24.84
C SER A 211 13.37 7.12 -23.96
N PRO A 212 13.15 8.39 -23.56
CA PRO A 212 14.04 9.09 -22.63
C PRO A 212 14.06 8.42 -21.26
N PHE A 213 12.93 7.90 -20.76
CA PHE A 213 12.86 7.26 -19.43
C PHE A 213 13.57 5.90 -19.36
N LYS A 214 13.65 5.17 -20.48
CA LYS A 214 14.37 3.87 -20.51
C LYS A 214 15.82 4.00 -20.96
N ASN A 215 16.07 4.78 -22.01
CA ASN A 215 17.37 4.88 -22.66
C ASN A 215 17.77 6.35 -22.89
N PRO A 216 17.98 7.14 -21.82
CA PRO A 216 18.15 8.59 -21.90
C PRO A 216 19.32 9.01 -22.80
N LYS A 217 20.45 8.30 -22.75
CA LYS A 217 21.62 8.59 -23.60
C LYS A 217 21.33 8.35 -25.09
N ILE A 218 20.58 7.30 -25.41
CA ILE A 218 20.19 6.98 -26.80
C ILE A 218 19.18 8.01 -27.28
N SER A 219 18.20 8.35 -26.45
CA SER A 219 17.18 9.38 -26.72
C SER A 219 17.85 10.73 -27.01
N LYS A 220 18.82 11.14 -26.19
CA LYS A 220 19.60 12.37 -26.38
C LYS A 220 20.33 12.43 -27.72
N GLY A 221 21.05 11.37 -28.10
CA GLY A 221 21.70 11.32 -29.43
C GLY A 221 20.70 11.31 -30.60
N ALA A 222 19.56 10.66 -30.42
CA ALA A 222 18.53 10.60 -31.44
C ALA A 222 17.80 11.94 -31.61
N HIS A 223 17.58 12.67 -30.53
CA HIS A 223 17.03 14.03 -30.50
C HIS A 223 17.88 15.00 -31.35
N LEU A 224 19.20 15.00 -31.15
CA LEU A 224 20.12 15.81 -31.98
C LEU A 224 20.03 15.44 -33.48
N SER A 225 19.82 14.16 -33.77
CA SER A 225 19.69 13.69 -35.16
C SER A 225 18.42 14.21 -35.82
N VAL A 226 17.31 14.32 -35.08
CA VAL A 226 16.06 14.90 -35.61
C VAL A 226 16.22 16.40 -35.86
N LEU A 227 16.82 17.14 -34.92
CA LEU A 227 17.09 18.56 -35.12
C LEU A 227 17.94 18.83 -36.37
N ARG A 228 18.95 17.99 -36.63
CA ARG A 228 19.74 18.06 -37.88
C ARG A 228 18.89 17.85 -39.13
N LEU A 229 18.01 16.84 -39.12
CA LEU A 229 17.09 16.60 -40.25
C LEU A 229 16.15 17.80 -40.49
N MET A 230 15.64 18.40 -39.42
CA MET A 230 14.82 19.61 -39.53
C MET A 230 15.62 20.79 -40.09
N ALA A 231 16.89 20.93 -39.72
CA ALA A 231 17.76 21.99 -40.21
C ALA A 231 18.15 21.79 -41.69
N ASP A 232 18.47 20.55 -42.09
CA ASP A 232 18.78 20.18 -43.48
C ASP A 232 17.59 20.48 -44.42
N GLN A 233 16.37 20.44 -43.88
CA GLN A 233 15.12 20.77 -44.59
C GLN A 233 14.74 22.25 -44.47
N GLY A 234 15.53 23.07 -43.79
CA GLY A 234 15.33 24.51 -43.67
C GLY A 234 14.30 24.95 -42.63
N TYR A 235 13.78 24.03 -41.79
CA TYR A 235 12.81 24.36 -40.74
C TYR A 235 13.43 25.06 -39.53
N ILE A 236 14.73 24.83 -39.29
CA ILE A 236 15.48 25.53 -38.24
C ILE A 236 16.84 26.00 -38.77
N PRO A 237 17.38 27.12 -38.25
CA PRO A 237 18.73 27.55 -38.58
C PRO A 237 19.80 26.53 -38.14
N THR A 238 20.77 26.25 -39.01
CA THR A 238 21.83 25.25 -38.77
C THR A 238 22.77 25.63 -37.62
N ASP A 239 22.95 26.92 -37.35
CA ASP A 239 23.74 27.45 -36.24
C ASP A 239 23.07 27.24 -34.87
N ARG A 240 21.73 27.11 -34.84
CA ARG A 240 20.95 26.97 -33.60
C ARG A 240 20.78 25.53 -33.10
N ILE A 241 21.08 24.52 -33.92
CA ILE A 241 20.88 23.10 -33.60
C ILE A 241 21.46 22.72 -32.23
N GLN A 242 22.73 23.06 -32.00
CA GLN A 242 23.44 22.67 -30.79
C GLN A 242 22.89 23.40 -29.56
N SER A 243 22.59 24.69 -29.69
CA SER A 243 22.00 25.49 -28.60
C SER A 243 20.63 24.95 -28.15
N ILE A 244 19.74 24.63 -29.10
CA ILE A 244 18.40 24.09 -28.81
C ILE A 244 18.52 22.72 -28.10
N HIS A 245 19.40 21.85 -28.61
CA HIS A 245 19.62 20.54 -28.03
C HIS A 245 20.15 20.63 -26.59
N ASP A 246 21.17 21.46 -26.37
CA ASP A 246 21.82 21.54 -25.06
C ASP A 246 20.93 22.24 -24.03
N ASP A 247 20.24 23.32 -24.39
CA ASP A 247 19.30 24.00 -23.50
C ASP A 247 18.14 23.09 -23.06
N PHE A 248 17.57 22.32 -23.99
CA PHE A 248 16.52 21.35 -23.69
C PHE A 248 17.03 20.28 -22.73
N TRP A 249 18.14 19.62 -23.06
CA TRP A 249 18.65 18.54 -22.22
C TRP A 249 19.20 19.03 -20.88
N ASN A 250 19.71 20.25 -20.77
CA ASN A 250 20.14 20.79 -19.48
C ASN A 250 18.96 20.92 -18.50
N LYS A 251 17.77 21.29 -19.01
CA LYS A 251 16.54 21.38 -18.21
C LYS A 251 15.86 20.02 -18.01
N TYR A 252 15.86 19.18 -19.04
CA TYR A 252 15.12 17.93 -19.05
C TYR A 252 15.90 16.74 -18.47
N TRP A 253 17.24 16.77 -18.48
CA TRP A 253 18.07 15.68 -17.97
C TRP A 253 17.83 15.36 -16.48
N PRO A 254 17.75 16.34 -15.55
CA PRO A 254 17.42 16.06 -14.15
C PRO A 254 16.07 15.35 -14.00
N VAL A 255 15.09 15.71 -14.83
CA VAL A 255 13.75 15.10 -14.84
C VAL A 255 13.85 13.64 -15.25
N VAL A 256 14.54 13.35 -16.36
CA VAL A 256 14.61 12.00 -16.93
C VAL A 256 15.41 11.01 -16.07
N ILE A 257 16.48 11.44 -15.40
CA ILE A 257 17.33 10.53 -14.58
C ILE A 257 16.74 10.24 -13.19
N THR A 258 15.84 11.10 -12.70
CA THR A 258 15.16 10.90 -11.41
C THR A 258 13.83 10.15 -11.58
N GLN A 259 13.23 10.26 -12.77
CA GLN A 259 12.03 9.55 -13.15
C GLN A 259 12.24 8.04 -13.37
N SER A 260 11.17 7.26 -13.16
CA SER A 260 11.21 5.81 -13.28
C SER A 260 11.20 5.37 -14.75
N PRO A 261 11.97 4.33 -15.14
CA PRO A 261 11.82 3.67 -16.45
C PRO A 261 10.42 3.08 -16.70
N SER A 262 9.60 2.95 -15.64
CA SER A 262 8.21 2.48 -15.65
C SER A 262 7.17 3.61 -15.67
N GLN A 263 7.58 4.87 -15.80
CA GLN A 263 6.65 6.00 -15.88
C GLN A 263 5.70 5.81 -17.06
N SER A 264 4.43 5.61 -16.73
CA SER A 264 3.31 5.46 -17.64
C SER A 264 2.22 6.45 -17.20
N THR A 265 1.14 6.57 -17.99
CA THR A 265 -0.02 7.48 -17.87
C THR A 265 -0.73 7.57 -16.49
N TRP A 266 -0.19 6.93 -15.45
CA TRP A 266 -0.74 6.89 -14.09
C TRP A 266 -0.64 8.22 -13.33
N GLY A 267 0.21 9.16 -13.75
CA GLY A 267 0.50 10.40 -13.01
C GLY A 267 -0.58 11.50 -13.07
N ASN A 268 -1.37 11.58 -14.15
CA ASN A 268 -2.30 12.70 -14.41
C ASN A 268 -3.79 12.32 -14.44
N ARG A 269 -4.15 11.17 -13.86
CA ARG A 269 -5.56 10.87 -13.57
C ARG A 269 -6.01 11.83 -12.46
N LEU A 270 -7.15 12.50 -12.62
CA LEU A 270 -7.90 12.98 -11.45
C LEU A 270 -8.02 11.75 -10.55
N ASN A 271 -7.32 11.73 -9.42
CA ASN A 271 -7.29 10.58 -8.53
C ASN A 271 -6.90 11.04 -7.13
N LYS A 272 -7.90 11.50 -6.37
CA LYS A 272 -7.73 11.97 -5.00
C LYS A 272 -7.54 10.84 -3.98
N ALA A 273 -7.67 9.58 -4.40
CA ALA A 273 -7.68 8.41 -3.52
C ALA A 273 -6.99 7.19 -4.17
N PRO A 274 -5.70 7.26 -4.50
CA PRO A 274 -5.10 6.34 -5.45
C PRO A 274 -5.11 4.87 -5.02
N HIS A 275 -4.87 4.58 -3.74
CA HIS A 275 -4.96 3.23 -3.18
C HIS A 275 -6.39 2.67 -3.22
N PHE A 276 -7.39 3.50 -2.94
CA PHE A 276 -8.80 3.13 -3.03
C PHE A 276 -9.24 2.92 -4.48
N THR A 277 -8.84 3.83 -5.38
CA THR A 277 -9.11 3.74 -6.82
C THR A 277 -8.55 2.43 -7.39
N GLU A 278 -7.33 2.06 -7.02
CA GLU A 278 -6.71 0.81 -7.45
C GLU A 278 -7.44 -0.42 -6.89
N TYR A 279 -7.88 -0.37 -5.63
CA TYR A 279 -8.69 -1.42 -5.01
C TYR A 279 -10.05 -1.59 -5.72
N VAL A 280 -10.72 -0.49 -6.06
CA VAL A 280 -11.99 -0.49 -6.81
C VAL A 280 -11.77 -0.98 -8.24
N ARG A 281 -10.70 -0.55 -8.92
CA ARG A 281 -10.37 -0.97 -10.29
C ARG A 281 -10.22 -2.48 -10.39
N GLN A 282 -9.40 -3.10 -9.54
CA GLN A 282 -9.20 -4.56 -9.51
C GLN A 282 -10.51 -5.30 -9.29
N LYS A 283 -11.38 -4.77 -8.41
CA LYS A 283 -12.70 -5.34 -8.14
C LYS A 283 -13.62 -5.25 -9.34
N LEU A 284 -13.73 -4.08 -9.96
CA LEU A 284 -14.58 -3.88 -11.13
C LEU A 284 -14.12 -4.73 -12.32
N GLU A 285 -12.81 -4.86 -12.55
CA GLU A 285 -12.29 -5.73 -13.60
C GLU A 285 -12.67 -7.19 -13.39
N LYS A 286 -12.61 -7.66 -12.14
CA LYS A 286 -13.02 -9.01 -11.78
C LYS A 286 -14.51 -9.25 -12.02
N GLU A 287 -15.36 -8.27 -11.72
CA GLU A 287 -16.83 -8.42 -11.78
C GLU A 287 -17.42 -8.10 -13.17
N LEU A 288 -16.85 -7.13 -13.90
CA LEU A 288 -17.40 -6.59 -15.15
C LEU A 288 -16.52 -6.84 -16.38
N GLY A 289 -15.26 -7.23 -16.19
CA GLY A 289 -14.27 -7.40 -17.25
C GLY A 289 -13.54 -6.09 -17.61
N GLU A 290 -12.30 -6.22 -18.06
CA GLU A 290 -11.39 -5.11 -18.34
C GLU A 290 -11.98 -4.10 -19.34
N ASP A 291 -12.49 -4.58 -20.48
CA ASP A 291 -12.94 -3.70 -21.55
C ASP A 291 -14.09 -2.79 -21.10
N LYS A 292 -15.12 -3.35 -20.45
CA LYS A 292 -16.24 -2.55 -19.92
C LYS A 292 -15.78 -1.48 -18.93
N VAL A 293 -14.80 -1.78 -18.08
CA VAL A 293 -14.29 -0.85 -17.08
C VAL A 293 -13.61 0.36 -17.72
N TYR A 294 -12.87 0.17 -18.81
CA TYR A 294 -12.10 1.27 -19.40
C TYR A 294 -12.75 1.96 -20.60
N THR A 295 -13.67 1.30 -21.30
CA THR A 295 -14.29 1.85 -22.52
C THR A 295 -15.79 2.03 -22.40
N GLY A 296 -16.43 1.45 -21.37
CA GLY A 296 -17.88 1.47 -21.19
C GLY A 296 -18.48 2.78 -20.69
N GLY A 297 -17.66 3.80 -20.35
CA GLY A 297 -18.13 5.08 -19.80
C GLY A 297 -19.02 4.92 -18.57
N LEU A 298 -18.68 3.99 -17.68
CA LEU A 298 -19.50 3.65 -16.53
C LEU A 298 -19.48 4.80 -15.50
N LYS A 299 -20.56 4.94 -14.73
CA LYS A 299 -20.57 5.77 -13.52
C LYS A 299 -20.60 4.84 -12.31
N VAL A 300 -19.51 4.84 -11.56
CA VAL A 300 -19.29 3.97 -10.39
C VAL A 300 -19.51 4.80 -9.13
N TYR A 301 -20.54 4.49 -8.37
CA TYR A 301 -20.80 5.12 -7.07
C TYR A 301 -20.15 4.28 -5.96
N THR A 302 -19.25 4.90 -5.21
CA THR A 302 -18.42 4.21 -4.21
C THR A 302 -18.84 4.56 -2.78
N THR A 303 -18.21 3.91 -1.81
CA THR A 303 -18.42 4.16 -0.38
C THR A 303 -17.43 5.20 0.21
N LEU A 304 -16.47 5.67 -0.60
CA LEU A 304 -15.44 6.63 -0.19
C LEU A 304 -16.05 7.99 0.17
N ASP A 305 -15.57 8.62 1.24
CA ASP A 305 -15.79 10.05 1.50
C ASP A 305 -14.51 10.81 1.11
N ALA A 306 -14.58 11.59 0.03
CA ALA A 306 -13.39 12.25 -0.52
C ALA A 306 -12.73 13.25 0.46
N ARG A 307 -13.53 13.93 1.29
CA ARG A 307 -13.02 14.87 2.29
C ARG A 307 -12.29 14.12 3.40
N LYS A 308 -12.89 13.04 3.92
CA LYS A 308 -12.22 12.21 4.95
C LYS A 308 -10.96 11.53 4.41
N GLN A 309 -11.00 11.09 3.16
CA GLN A 309 -9.86 10.49 2.48
C GLN A 309 -8.67 11.45 2.38
N GLU A 310 -8.92 12.70 1.98
CA GLU A 310 -7.89 13.75 1.91
C GLU A 310 -7.27 14.00 3.29
N ILE A 311 -8.10 14.12 4.33
CA ILE A 311 -7.63 14.24 5.73
C ILE A 311 -6.75 13.04 6.12
N ALA A 312 -7.19 11.81 5.85
CA ALA A 312 -6.46 10.60 6.18
C ALA A 312 -5.09 10.55 5.47
N GLN A 313 -5.06 10.88 4.18
CA GLN A 313 -3.84 10.91 3.37
C GLN A 313 -2.87 11.97 3.90
N GLU A 314 -3.35 13.19 4.15
CA GLU A 314 -2.51 14.28 4.67
C GLU A 314 -1.92 13.96 6.04
N GLU A 315 -2.73 13.50 6.99
CA GLU A 315 -2.28 13.25 8.37
C GLU A 315 -1.26 12.12 8.43
N LEU A 316 -1.46 11.07 7.64
CA LEU A 316 -0.53 9.95 7.54
C LEU A 316 0.77 10.38 6.85
N SER A 317 0.69 11.02 5.68
CA SER A 317 1.88 11.46 4.93
C SER A 317 2.71 12.48 5.72
N LYS A 318 2.08 13.42 6.42
CA LYS A 318 2.77 14.37 7.31
C LYS A 318 3.51 13.66 8.44
N ALA A 319 2.87 12.68 9.08
CA ALA A 319 3.47 11.94 10.18
C ALA A 319 4.62 11.04 9.72
N ILE A 320 4.47 10.35 8.59
CA ILE A 320 5.53 9.54 7.99
C ILE A 320 6.72 10.42 7.62
N LYS A 321 6.51 11.53 6.90
CA LYS A 321 7.60 12.44 6.51
C LYS A 321 8.38 12.94 7.71
N LYS A 322 7.68 13.40 8.75
CA LYS A 322 8.33 13.84 10.00
C LYS A 322 9.18 12.73 10.62
N HIS A 323 8.72 11.48 10.58
CA HIS A 323 9.44 10.35 11.14
C HIS A 323 10.60 9.88 10.25
N ASP A 324 10.41 9.89 8.94
CA ASP A 324 11.43 9.57 7.95
C ASP A 324 12.61 10.55 8.04
N ASP A 325 12.33 11.85 8.21
CA ASP A 325 13.36 12.88 8.46
C ASP A 325 14.13 12.63 9.77
N LEU A 326 13.45 12.16 10.82
CA LEU A 326 14.10 11.81 12.09
C LEU A 326 14.98 10.56 11.95
N VAL A 327 14.49 9.50 11.30
CA VAL A 327 15.23 8.25 11.11
C VAL A 327 16.40 8.44 10.14
N SER A 328 16.17 9.12 9.01
CA SER A 328 17.22 9.42 8.02
C SER A 328 18.24 10.45 8.54
N GLY A 329 17.82 11.45 9.31
CA GLY A 329 18.72 12.40 9.99
C GLY A 329 19.59 11.73 11.04
N VAL A 330 19.08 10.69 11.70
CA VAL A 330 19.88 9.79 12.55
C VAL A 330 20.89 9.02 11.70
N THR A 331 20.50 8.45 10.55
CA THR A 331 21.42 7.72 9.63
C THR A 331 22.54 8.60 9.04
N VAL A 332 22.28 9.89 8.74
CA VAL A 332 23.27 10.80 8.14
C VAL A 332 24.25 11.38 9.18
N ASN A 333 23.78 11.66 10.41
CA ASN A 333 24.62 12.19 11.49
C ASN A 333 25.46 11.13 12.22
N TYR A 334 25.37 9.86 11.83
CA TYR A 334 26.28 8.80 12.30
C TYR A 334 27.68 8.86 11.65
N SER A 335 27.90 9.72 10.66
CA SER A 335 29.16 9.83 9.91
C SER A 335 30.19 10.80 10.50
N GLY A 336 29.86 11.55 11.57
CA GLY A 336 30.74 12.57 12.14
C GLY A 336 30.84 12.52 13.67
N GLY A 337 31.87 11.87 14.20
CA GLY A 337 32.24 11.94 15.62
C GLY A 337 32.89 10.66 16.13
N ALA A 338 34.22 10.69 16.30
CA ALA A 338 35.11 9.57 16.62
C ALA A 338 34.88 8.85 17.97
N ASP A 339 33.76 9.08 18.67
CA ASP A 339 33.35 8.34 19.88
C ASP A 339 31.99 7.62 19.74
N ARG A 340 31.40 7.58 18.54
CA ARG A 340 30.13 6.88 18.24
C ARG A 340 30.29 5.60 17.41
N GLY A 341 31.51 5.23 17.05
CA GLY A 341 31.79 4.07 16.19
C GLY A 341 31.34 2.74 16.80
N LEU A 342 31.60 2.52 18.09
CA LEU A 342 31.26 1.28 18.79
C LEU A 342 29.76 1.12 19.02
N VAL A 343 29.05 2.19 19.38
CA VAL A 343 27.59 2.17 19.59
C VAL A 343 26.84 2.05 18.26
N GLY A 344 27.30 2.74 17.21
CA GLY A 344 26.77 2.58 15.87
C GLY A 344 26.98 1.15 15.35
N LEU A 345 28.17 0.59 15.56
CA LEU A 345 28.50 -0.78 15.22
C LEU A 345 27.64 -1.78 16.00
N TYR A 346 27.41 -1.53 17.29
CA TYR A 346 26.49 -2.33 18.12
C TYR A 346 25.08 -2.40 17.54
N TYR A 347 24.46 -1.26 17.21
CA TYR A 347 23.12 -1.25 16.63
C TYR A 347 23.08 -1.90 15.25
N LEU A 348 24.13 -1.71 14.45
CA LEU A 348 24.25 -2.30 13.13
C LEU A 348 24.37 -3.83 13.22
N MET A 349 25.20 -4.33 14.14
CA MET A 349 25.38 -5.77 14.37
C MET A 349 24.17 -6.40 15.05
N GLY A 350 23.51 -5.69 15.96
CA GLY A 350 22.23 -6.10 16.58
C GLY A 350 21.07 -6.25 15.60
N SER A 351 21.20 -5.72 14.38
CA SER A 351 20.23 -5.98 13.31
C SER A 351 20.40 -7.35 12.62
N VAL A 352 21.52 -8.04 12.86
CA VAL A 352 21.89 -9.30 12.20
C VAL A 352 22.21 -10.41 13.21
N PHE A 353 22.85 -10.08 14.33
CA PHE A 353 23.29 -11.00 15.37
C PHE A 353 22.61 -10.68 16.70
N PRO A 354 22.33 -11.67 17.55
CA PRO A 354 21.73 -11.47 18.86
C PRO A 354 22.78 -11.00 19.89
N VAL A 355 23.23 -9.74 19.76
CA VAL A 355 24.20 -9.13 20.69
C VAL A 355 23.51 -8.55 21.93
N GLY A 356 23.98 -8.91 23.13
CA GLY A 356 23.46 -8.40 24.41
C GLY A 356 23.87 -6.95 24.66
N MET A 357 23.06 -6.16 25.39
CA MET A 357 23.48 -4.81 25.79
C MET A 357 24.13 -4.90 27.18
N PRO A 358 25.36 -4.38 27.38
CA PRO A 358 25.99 -4.38 28.68
C PRO A 358 25.20 -3.51 29.66
N PHE A 359 24.79 -4.09 30.79
CA PHE A 359 24.05 -3.36 31.83
C PHE A 359 25.04 -2.57 32.69
N ILE A 360 25.00 -1.24 32.61
CA ILE A 360 25.87 -0.37 33.42
C ILE A 360 25.02 0.45 34.38
N SER A 361 25.13 0.09 35.66
CA SER A 361 24.60 0.90 36.75
C SER A 361 25.54 2.08 36.99
N LYS A 362 25.05 3.28 36.67
CA LYS A 362 25.69 4.60 36.83
C LYS A 362 26.61 5.00 35.67
N LEU A 363 26.38 6.23 35.21
CA LEU A 363 27.00 6.91 34.08
C LEU A 363 28.43 7.39 34.40
N ASP A 364 29.27 6.53 34.98
CA ASP A 364 30.69 6.86 35.22
C ASP A 364 31.64 5.79 34.65
N ASP A 365 32.71 6.29 34.04
CA ASP A 365 33.78 5.66 33.28
C ASP A 365 33.44 5.17 31.86
N LYS A 366 33.64 6.09 30.90
CA LYS A 366 33.69 5.87 29.45
C LYS A 366 34.56 4.65 29.05
N ALA A 367 35.57 4.32 29.86
CA ALA A 367 36.43 3.15 29.68
C ALA A 367 35.71 1.82 29.98
N ASN A 368 34.92 1.74 31.06
CA ASN A 368 34.18 0.53 31.44
C ASN A 368 33.03 0.24 30.47
N TYR A 369 32.36 1.29 29.98
CA TYR A 369 31.35 1.16 28.91
C TYR A 369 31.95 0.62 27.62
N ARG A 370 33.11 1.15 27.23
CA ARG A 370 33.82 0.72 26.02
C ARG A 370 34.22 -0.76 26.10
N VAL A 371 34.84 -1.18 27.20
CA VAL A 371 35.30 -2.56 27.39
C VAL A 371 34.11 -3.55 27.40
N ALA A 372 33.01 -3.18 28.05
CA ALA A 372 31.81 -4.03 28.08
C ALA A 372 31.14 -4.16 26.71
N LEU A 373 31.08 -3.07 25.93
CA LEU A 373 30.50 -3.07 24.59
C LEU A 373 31.39 -3.78 23.56
N GLU A 374 32.71 -3.63 23.67
CA GLU A 374 33.68 -4.38 22.87
C GLU A 374 33.51 -5.88 23.12
N ARG A 375 33.39 -6.32 24.39
CA ARG A 375 33.24 -7.74 24.74
C ARG A 375 31.98 -8.40 24.15
N GLU A 376 30.85 -7.69 24.12
CA GLU A 376 29.60 -8.18 23.54
C GLU A 376 29.61 -8.23 22.01
N LEU A 377 30.48 -7.44 21.36
CA LEU A 377 30.59 -7.38 19.90
C LEU A 377 31.61 -8.34 19.31
N ILE A 378 32.54 -8.88 20.11
CA ILE A 378 33.61 -9.78 19.65
C ILE A 378 33.04 -10.99 18.90
N ASP A 379 32.11 -11.73 19.50
CA ASP A 379 31.57 -12.96 18.87
C ASP A 379 30.87 -12.67 17.54
N ALA A 380 30.13 -11.56 17.47
CA ALA A 380 29.43 -11.15 16.26
C ALA A 380 30.39 -10.60 15.20
N ALA A 381 31.51 -9.98 15.61
CA ALA A 381 32.55 -9.46 14.72
C ALA A 381 33.37 -10.62 14.12
N ASP A 382 33.65 -11.66 14.91
CA ASP A 382 34.30 -12.89 14.48
C ASP A 382 33.46 -13.63 13.42
N ILE A 383 32.16 -13.76 13.66
CA ILE A 383 31.24 -14.37 12.68
C ILE A 383 31.20 -13.53 11.40
N LEU A 384 31.16 -12.20 11.50
CA LEU A 384 31.23 -11.31 10.36
C LEU A 384 32.54 -11.46 9.57
N ALA A 385 33.68 -11.56 10.25
CA ALA A 385 34.98 -11.76 9.63
C ALA A 385 35.09 -13.11 8.89
N ILE A 386 34.40 -14.14 9.36
CA ILE A 386 34.30 -15.43 8.66
C ILE A 386 33.40 -15.32 7.40
N LEU A 387 32.32 -14.54 7.47
CA LEU A 387 31.31 -14.44 6.43
C LEU A 387 31.61 -13.38 5.36
N THR A 388 32.51 -12.44 5.62
CA THR A 388 32.89 -11.39 4.67
C THR A 388 34.35 -11.52 4.24
N PRO A 389 34.66 -11.38 2.94
CA PRO A 389 36.03 -11.46 2.46
C PRO A 389 36.81 -10.21 2.89
N GLY A 390 37.64 -10.34 3.93
CA GLY A 390 38.54 -9.29 4.41
C GLY A 390 39.76 -9.88 5.12
N GLU A 391 40.91 -9.20 5.02
CA GLU A 391 42.17 -9.69 5.60
C GLU A 391 42.23 -9.52 7.14
N ASN A 392 41.26 -8.81 7.74
CA ASN A 392 41.10 -8.63 9.20
C ASN A 392 39.69 -8.13 9.60
N GLU A 393 39.35 -8.22 10.90
CA GLU A 393 38.07 -7.77 11.50
C GLU A 393 37.69 -6.32 11.15
N SER A 394 38.68 -5.42 11.12
CA SER A 394 38.46 -4.00 10.79
C SER A 394 38.00 -3.80 9.35
N SER A 395 38.51 -4.61 8.41
CA SER A 395 38.10 -4.58 7.00
C SER A 395 36.71 -5.16 6.79
N ALA A 396 36.38 -6.25 7.50
CA ALA A 396 35.04 -6.84 7.51
C ALA A 396 33.97 -5.86 8.02
N ILE A 397 34.27 -5.16 9.13
CA ILE A 397 33.41 -4.13 9.70
C ILE A 397 33.22 -2.94 8.72
N SER A 398 34.30 -2.46 8.09
CA SER A 398 34.22 -1.37 7.12
C SER A 398 33.41 -1.75 5.87
N GLU A 399 33.51 -2.98 5.39
CA GLU A 399 32.75 -3.47 4.24
C GLU A 399 31.27 -3.64 4.58
N PHE A 400 30.96 -4.17 5.78
CA PHE A 400 29.60 -4.24 6.31
C PHE A 400 28.96 -2.84 6.47
N GLN A 401 29.71 -1.85 6.97
CA GLN A 401 29.27 -0.45 7.06
C GLN A 401 29.00 0.17 5.68
N LYS A 402 29.86 -0.09 4.69
CA LYS A 402 29.64 0.37 3.30
C LYS A 402 28.39 -0.25 2.69
N GLN A 403 28.20 -1.55 2.85
CA GLN A 403 27.03 -2.23 2.31
C GLN A 403 25.75 -1.72 2.98
N THR A 404 25.73 -1.58 4.31
CA THR A 404 24.59 -1.06 5.10
C THR A 404 24.28 0.42 4.86
N ALA A 405 25.28 1.27 4.58
CA ALA A 405 25.06 2.68 4.22
C ALA A 405 24.28 2.87 2.90
N VAL A 406 24.40 1.93 1.96
CA VAL A 406 23.61 1.90 0.72
C VAL A 406 22.14 1.52 1.01
N PHE A 407 21.89 0.69 2.03
CA PHE A 407 20.52 0.35 2.45
C PHE A 407 19.79 1.55 3.07
N GLY A 408 20.45 2.34 3.94
CA GLY A 408 19.82 3.47 4.64
C GLY A 408 19.28 4.59 3.74
N LYS A 409 19.80 4.78 2.52
CA LYS A 409 19.33 5.82 1.58
C LYS A 409 18.05 5.47 0.82
N ASN A 410 17.65 4.20 0.79
CA ASN A 410 16.48 3.72 0.04
C ASN A 410 15.39 3.14 0.96
N LEU A 411 15.52 3.31 2.27
CA LEU A 411 14.63 2.76 3.28
C LEU A 411 13.74 3.87 3.85
N HIS A 412 12.51 3.92 3.36
CA HIS A 412 11.49 4.86 3.85
C HIS A 412 10.55 4.19 4.84
N VAL A 413 10.18 4.93 5.88
CA VAL A 413 9.08 4.55 6.75
C VAL A 413 7.80 4.53 5.91
N GLU A 414 7.00 3.47 6.06
CA GLU A 414 5.70 3.33 5.40
C GLU A 414 4.57 3.35 6.43
N GLY A 415 3.35 3.45 5.92
CA GLY A 415 2.16 3.35 6.75
C GLY A 415 0.90 3.04 5.98
N ALA A 416 -0.16 2.72 6.71
CA ALA A 416 -1.48 2.47 6.17
C ALA A 416 -2.55 2.99 7.13
N ALA A 417 -3.65 3.50 6.58
CA ALA A 417 -4.83 3.90 7.32
C ALA A 417 -6.09 3.44 6.58
N ILE A 418 -7.00 2.76 7.27
CA ILE A 418 -8.28 2.34 6.70
C ILE A 418 -9.42 2.62 7.67
N THR A 419 -10.49 3.22 7.18
CA THR A 419 -11.68 3.59 7.97
C THR A 419 -12.90 2.85 7.45
N ILE A 420 -13.61 2.17 8.34
CA ILE A 420 -14.86 1.45 8.07
C ILE A 420 -15.96 2.07 8.92
N GLU A 421 -17.13 2.30 8.33
CA GLU A 421 -18.36 2.62 9.06
C GLU A 421 -19.01 1.31 9.57
N PRO A 422 -19.05 1.04 10.89
CA PRO A 422 -19.48 -0.26 11.41
C PRO A 422 -20.96 -0.60 11.11
N SER A 423 -21.83 0.41 11.00
CA SER A 423 -23.27 0.21 10.76
C SER A 423 -23.58 -0.29 9.35
N THR A 424 -22.77 0.08 8.36
CA THR A 424 -23.02 -0.20 6.94
C THR A 424 -21.99 -1.12 6.31
N GLY A 425 -20.76 -1.14 6.83
CA GLY A 425 -19.61 -1.77 6.17
C GLY A 425 -18.95 -0.90 5.10
N TYR A 426 -19.32 0.38 4.98
CA TYR A 426 -18.68 1.29 4.03
C TYR A 426 -17.21 1.52 4.36
N ILE A 427 -16.33 1.26 3.38
CA ILE A 427 -14.93 1.69 3.45
C ILE A 427 -14.85 3.19 3.09
N GLN A 428 -14.87 4.03 4.12
CA GLN A 428 -14.90 5.50 3.98
C GLN A 428 -13.56 6.08 3.53
N THR A 429 -12.45 5.49 3.96
CA THR A 429 -11.09 5.92 3.57
C THR A 429 -10.17 4.71 3.43
N MET A 430 -9.22 4.77 2.49
CA MET A 430 -8.15 3.79 2.31
C MET A 430 -6.86 4.47 1.85
N VAL A 431 -5.83 4.41 2.70
CA VAL A 431 -4.48 4.88 2.41
C VAL A 431 -3.52 3.71 2.63
N GLY A 432 -2.80 3.30 1.59
CA GLY A 432 -1.95 2.11 1.58
C GLY A 432 -0.44 2.37 1.57
N GLY A 433 -0.02 3.62 1.75
CA GLY A 433 1.38 4.02 1.71
C GLY A 433 1.58 5.52 1.87
N TYR A 434 2.83 5.93 2.09
CA TYR A 434 3.23 7.34 2.18
C TYR A 434 2.90 8.12 0.91
N GLU A 435 3.22 7.52 -0.23
CA GLU A 435 2.99 8.05 -1.57
C GLU A 435 2.44 6.94 -2.47
N PHE A 436 1.71 7.34 -3.51
CA PHE A 436 1.33 6.42 -4.58
C PHE A 436 2.07 6.83 -5.86
N THR A 437 3.15 6.11 -6.16
CA THR A 437 3.98 6.35 -7.33
C THR A 437 4.10 5.05 -8.14
N PRO A 438 4.53 5.07 -9.41
CA PRO A 438 4.76 3.84 -10.16
C PRO A 438 5.75 2.86 -9.52
N LYS A 439 6.57 3.32 -8.56
CA LYS A 439 7.49 2.49 -7.76
C LYS A 439 6.90 2.05 -6.41
N ASN A 440 5.83 2.70 -5.95
CA ASN A 440 5.15 2.46 -4.67
C ASN A 440 3.62 2.40 -4.87
N GLN A 441 3.14 1.27 -5.41
CA GLN A 441 1.70 1.00 -5.62
C GLN A 441 1.16 -0.08 -4.68
N PHE A 442 2.01 -0.62 -3.80
CA PHE A 442 1.65 -1.71 -2.90
C PHE A 442 0.65 -1.21 -1.85
N ASN A 443 -0.58 -1.73 -1.87
CA ASN A 443 -1.63 -1.28 -0.97
C ASN A 443 -1.51 -1.96 0.40
N ARG A 444 -0.77 -1.33 1.32
CA ARG A 444 -0.49 -1.89 2.64
C ARG A 444 -1.74 -2.01 3.52
N ALA A 445 -2.81 -1.25 3.25
CA ALA A 445 -4.07 -1.35 3.98
C ALA A 445 -4.76 -2.72 3.80
N THR A 446 -4.55 -3.38 2.65
CA THR A 446 -5.23 -4.63 2.30
C THR A 446 -4.28 -5.79 2.05
N MET A 447 -2.99 -5.52 1.76
CA MET A 447 -2.03 -6.54 1.36
C MET A 447 -0.89 -6.76 2.37
N ALA A 448 -0.51 -5.75 3.15
CA ALA A 448 0.62 -5.86 4.07
C ALA A 448 0.22 -6.60 5.35
N ARG A 449 0.65 -7.87 5.45
CA ARG A 449 0.52 -8.63 6.70
C ARG A 449 1.69 -8.28 7.61
N ARG A 450 1.38 -7.86 8.82
CA ARG A 450 2.36 -7.38 9.79
C ARG A 450 2.00 -7.89 11.18
N GLN A 451 3.02 -8.17 11.98
CA GLN A 451 2.84 -8.56 13.36
C GLN A 451 2.07 -7.47 14.10
N THR A 452 0.96 -7.84 14.74
CA THR A 452 0.01 -6.90 15.35
C THR A 452 0.41 -6.43 16.75
N GLY A 453 1.23 -7.21 17.44
CA GLY A 453 1.64 -6.92 18.80
C GLY A 453 0.44 -6.80 19.76
N SER A 454 0.55 -5.93 20.74
CA SER A 454 -0.52 -5.72 21.75
C SER A 454 -1.91 -5.33 21.21
N ALA A 455 -2.05 -4.96 19.93
CA ALA A 455 -3.34 -4.71 19.30
C ALA A 455 -4.20 -6.00 19.18
N PHE A 456 -3.61 -7.18 19.33
CA PHE A 456 -4.31 -8.47 19.32
C PHE A 456 -4.98 -8.82 20.66
N LYS A 457 -4.53 -8.23 21.78
CA LYS A 457 -5.01 -8.55 23.14
C LYS A 457 -6.54 -8.51 23.31
N PRO A 458 -7.30 -7.59 22.71
CA PRO A 458 -8.76 -7.57 22.86
C PRO A 458 -9.44 -8.86 22.39
N PHE A 459 -8.87 -9.57 21.42
CA PHE A 459 -9.41 -10.86 20.97
C PHE A 459 -9.20 -11.97 22.01
N VAL A 460 -8.05 -11.96 22.70
CA VAL A 460 -7.73 -12.89 23.80
C VAL A 460 -8.66 -12.66 24.99
N TYR A 461 -8.83 -11.40 25.40
CA TYR A 461 -9.72 -11.03 26.50
C TYR A 461 -11.19 -11.30 26.13
N GLY A 462 -11.55 -11.02 24.87
CA GLY A 462 -12.88 -11.27 24.34
C GLY A 462 -13.26 -12.74 24.37
N ALA A 463 -12.35 -13.63 23.94
CA ALA A 463 -12.54 -15.06 24.03
C ALA A 463 -12.76 -15.51 25.48
N ALA A 464 -11.96 -15.01 26.42
CA ALA A 464 -12.08 -15.33 27.83
C ALA A 464 -13.42 -14.88 28.45
N ILE A 465 -13.90 -13.69 28.05
CA ILE A 465 -15.21 -13.16 28.48
C ILE A 465 -16.35 -13.99 27.86
N GLN A 466 -16.27 -14.29 26.57
CA GLN A 466 -17.25 -15.10 25.84
C GLN A 466 -17.43 -16.48 26.47
N GLU A 467 -16.31 -17.10 26.86
CA GLU A 467 -16.28 -18.40 27.53
C GLU A 467 -16.63 -18.35 29.02
N ARG A 468 -16.92 -17.14 29.57
CA ARG A 468 -17.23 -16.89 30.98
C ARG A 468 -16.10 -17.32 31.93
N VAL A 469 -14.86 -17.29 31.45
CA VAL A 469 -13.67 -17.58 32.26
C VAL A 469 -13.33 -16.39 33.16
N VAL A 470 -13.56 -15.17 32.65
CA VAL A 470 -13.20 -13.92 33.34
C VAL A 470 -14.25 -12.82 33.14
N GLY A 471 -14.27 -11.85 34.05
CA GLY A 471 -14.98 -10.58 33.94
C GLY A 471 -14.01 -9.40 33.83
N SER A 472 -14.54 -8.23 33.48
CA SER A 472 -13.75 -6.99 33.38
C SER A 472 -13.05 -6.56 34.68
N GLY A 473 -13.58 -6.97 35.83
CA GLY A 473 -13.02 -6.71 37.15
C GLY A 473 -12.28 -7.89 37.77
N THR A 474 -12.14 -9.03 37.07
CA THR A 474 -11.42 -10.20 37.59
C THR A 474 -9.96 -9.84 37.86
N GLY A 475 -9.50 -10.08 39.09
CA GLY A 475 -8.10 -9.90 39.49
C GLY A 475 -7.21 -11.02 38.96
N ILE A 476 -6.13 -10.66 38.28
CA ILE A 476 -5.06 -11.58 37.86
C ILE A 476 -3.72 -11.06 38.40
N MET A 477 -2.85 -11.97 38.81
CA MET A 477 -1.52 -11.65 39.32
C MET A 477 -0.60 -11.29 38.16
N ASP A 478 -0.07 -10.08 38.15
CA ASP A 478 1.06 -9.67 37.35
C ASP A 478 2.35 -9.92 38.14
N ALA A 479 3.02 -11.02 37.83
CA ALA A 479 4.24 -11.51 38.48
C ALA A 479 5.05 -12.35 37.47
N PRO A 480 6.37 -12.53 37.67
CA PRO A 480 7.19 -13.35 36.78
C PRO A 480 6.53 -14.69 36.47
N LEU A 481 6.37 -14.96 35.18
CA LEU A 481 5.82 -16.20 34.67
C LEU A 481 6.89 -16.88 33.84
N THR A 482 7.24 -18.11 34.21
CA THR A 482 8.08 -18.98 33.38
C THR A 482 7.23 -20.18 32.97
N THR A 483 7.07 -20.36 31.67
CA THR A 483 6.44 -21.55 31.12
C THR A 483 7.52 -22.44 30.51
N LEU A 484 7.41 -23.74 30.70
CA LEU A 484 8.26 -24.73 30.03
C LEU A 484 7.51 -25.23 28.80
N THR A 485 8.17 -25.24 27.64
CA THR A 485 7.65 -25.94 26.45
C THR A 485 7.69 -27.45 26.67
N GLU A 486 6.99 -28.22 25.83
CA GLU A 486 7.08 -29.70 25.85
C GLU A 486 8.51 -30.21 25.60
N GLU A 487 9.34 -29.40 24.94
CA GLU A 487 10.76 -29.66 24.66
C GLU A 487 11.70 -29.24 25.81
N GLY A 488 11.14 -28.69 26.90
CA GLY A 488 11.90 -28.26 28.07
C GLY A 488 12.54 -26.88 27.96
N GLU A 489 12.26 -26.12 26.89
CA GLU A 489 12.74 -24.74 26.75
C GLU A 489 11.90 -23.78 27.61
N GLY A 490 12.57 -22.98 28.42
CA GLY A 490 11.93 -21.98 29.27
C GLY A 490 11.59 -20.71 28.49
N TRP A 491 10.31 -20.34 28.43
CA TRP A 491 9.85 -19.04 27.96
C TRP A 491 9.38 -18.18 29.13
N SER A 492 9.98 -16.99 29.28
CA SER A 492 9.61 -16.02 30.31
C SER A 492 9.23 -14.69 29.67
N PRO A 493 7.94 -14.44 29.39
CA PRO A 493 7.49 -13.14 28.88
C PRO A 493 7.77 -12.04 29.89
N GLN A 494 8.07 -10.85 29.39
CA GLN A 494 8.28 -9.65 30.20
C GLN A 494 7.28 -8.55 29.80
N ASP A 495 6.87 -7.77 30.79
CA ASP A 495 6.10 -6.56 30.58
C ASP A 495 6.97 -5.46 29.98
N PHE A 496 6.34 -4.52 29.27
CA PHE A 496 7.07 -3.52 28.50
C PHE A 496 7.93 -2.60 29.38
N ASP A 497 7.43 -2.26 30.57
CA ASP A 497 8.16 -1.42 31.54
C ASP A 497 9.15 -2.23 32.39
N GLY A 498 9.09 -3.58 32.32
CA GLY A 498 9.95 -4.49 33.08
C GLY A 498 9.57 -4.67 34.56
N ASP A 499 8.57 -3.93 35.04
CA ASP A 499 8.06 -3.97 36.41
C ASP A 499 6.79 -4.84 36.52
N PHE A 500 6.46 -5.27 37.74
CA PHE A 500 5.28 -6.06 38.05
C PHE A 500 4.34 -5.29 38.97
N LEU A 501 3.04 -5.33 38.71
CA LEU A 501 2.02 -4.61 39.47
C LEU A 501 1.29 -5.47 40.52
N GLY A 502 1.64 -6.76 40.63
CA GLY A 502 0.93 -7.69 41.52
C GLY A 502 -0.50 -7.93 41.04
N MET A 503 -1.45 -8.07 41.96
CA MET A 503 -2.85 -8.32 41.58
C MET A 503 -3.47 -7.10 40.90
N VAL A 504 -3.99 -7.29 39.68
CA VAL A 504 -4.61 -6.22 38.88
C VAL A 504 -5.96 -6.65 38.28
N PRO A 505 -6.99 -5.79 38.29
CA PRO A 505 -8.22 -6.04 37.54
C PRO A 505 -7.95 -6.10 36.02
N LEU A 506 -8.63 -6.99 35.30
CA LEU A 506 -8.43 -7.14 33.85
C LEU A 506 -8.66 -5.87 33.03
N SER A 507 -9.64 -5.04 33.41
CA SER A 507 -9.87 -3.72 32.78
C SER A 507 -8.65 -2.82 32.89
N ARG A 508 -7.98 -2.80 34.05
CA ARG A 508 -6.74 -2.07 34.26
C ARG A 508 -5.58 -2.73 33.50
N ALA A 509 -5.45 -4.05 33.57
CA ALA A 509 -4.40 -4.78 32.86
C ALA A 509 -4.44 -4.55 31.35
N LEU A 510 -5.63 -4.54 30.73
CA LEU A 510 -5.78 -4.22 29.32
C LEU A 510 -5.46 -2.74 29.02
N SER A 511 -5.86 -1.82 29.91
CA SER A 511 -5.59 -0.38 29.77
C SER A 511 -4.10 -0.04 29.80
N LEU A 512 -3.33 -0.75 30.63
CA LEU A 512 -1.87 -0.66 30.73
C LEU A 512 -1.17 -1.59 29.74
N SER A 513 -1.91 -2.48 29.09
CA SER A 513 -1.41 -3.43 28.10
C SER A 513 -0.36 -4.40 28.66
N LEU A 514 -0.55 -4.91 29.88
CA LEU A 514 0.36 -5.85 30.55
C LEU A 514 0.48 -7.17 29.78
N ASN A 515 1.69 -7.68 29.56
CA ASN A 515 1.95 -8.87 28.74
C ASN A 515 1.68 -10.15 29.52
N ILE A 516 2.13 -10.21 30.76
CA ILE A 516 2.00 -11.39 31.61
C ILE A 516 0.54 -11.72 31.89
N VAL A 517 -0.27 -10.72 32.22
CA VAL A 517 -1.70 -10.91 32.43
C VAL A 517 -2.37 -11.42 31.15
N SER A 518 -2.02 -10.89 29.97
CA SER A 518 -2.55 -11.39 28.69
C SER A 518 -2.21 -12.86 28.45
N VAL A 519 -0.98 -13.28 28.76
CA VAL A 519 -0.56 -14.68 28.65
C VAL A 519 -1.35 -15.56 29.62
N GLN A 520 -1.55 -15.13 30.85
CA GLN A 520 -2.37 -15.88 31.81
C GLN A 520 -3.84 -15.99 31.39
N VAL A 521 -4.42 -14.93 30.82
CA VAL A 521 -5.78 -14.98 30.26
C VAL A 521 -5.85 -16.01 29.12
N PHE A 522 -4.85 -16.03 28.24
CA PHE A 522 -4.76 -17.02 27.18
C PHE A 522 -4.68 -18.45 27.73
N LEU A 523 -3.78 -18.71 28.69
CA LEU A 523 -3.61 -20.03 29.29
C LEU A 523 -4.88 -20.52 30.00
N ARG A 524 -5.62 -19.63 30.67
CA ARG A 524 -6.90 -19.95 31.33
C ARG A 524 -8.03 -20.23 30.33
N THR A 525 -7.99 -19.60 29.16
CA THR A 525 -9.04 -19.71 28.13
C THR A 525 -8.81 -20.90 27.20
N GLY A 526 -7.54 -21.22 26.94
CA GLY A 526 -7.12 -22.24 25.98
C GLY A 526 -6.95 -21.69 24.55
N PRO A 527 -6.02 -22.26 23.76
CA PRO A 527 -5.70 -21.79 22.42
C PRO A 527 -6.90 -21.86 21.45
N ASP A 528 -7.65 -22.96 21.48
CA ASP A 528 -8.74 -23.20 20.52
C ASP A 528 -9.84 -22.13 20.60
N ALA A 529 -10.26 -21.76 21.82
CA ALA A 529 -11.27 -20.73 22.02
C ALA A 529 -10.79 -19.34 21.58
N VAL A 530 -9.51 -19.02 21.81
CA VAL A 530 -8.91 -17.75 21.35
C VAL A 530 -8.82 -17.70 19.83
N ILE A 531 -8.39 -18.80 19.21
CA ILE A 531 -8.23 -18.90 17.75
C ILE A 531 -9.59 -18.83 17.07
N ASP A 532 -10.59 -19.58 17.54
CA ASP A 532 -11.95 -19.56 16.99
C ASP A 532 -12.59 -18.16 17.11
N PHE A 533 -12.51 -17.56 18.30
CA PHE A 533 -13.02 -16.21 18.54
C PHE A 533 -12.36 -15.17 17.62
N SER A 534 -11.04 -15.22 17.49
CA SER A 534 -10.26 -14.30 16.64
C SER A 534 -10.56 -14.52 15.15
N SER A 535 -10.62 -15.78 14.72
CA SER A 535 -10.92 -16.16 13.34
C SER A 535 -12.28 -15.63 12.88
N ARG A 536 -13.31 -15.79 13.71
CA ARG A 536 -14.67 -15.32 13.44
C ARG A 536 -14.76 -13.80 13.31
N LEU A 537 -14.09 -13.05 14.19
CA LEU A 537 -14.08 -11.58 14.18
C LEU A 537 -13.28 -10.98 13.03
N LEU A 538 -12.11 -11.57 12.74
CA LEU A 538 -11.18 -11.03 11.74
C LEU A 538 -11.50 -11.52 10.31
N GLY A 539 -12.36 -12.53 10.16
CA GLY A 539 -12.65 -13.15 8.87
C GLY A 539 -11.44 -13.92 8.31
N VAL A 540 -10.58 -14.45 9.19
CA VAL A 540 -9.30 -15.07 8.84
C VAL A 540 -9.32 -16.55 9.19
N ASN A 541 -8.76 -17.41 8.34
CA ASN A 541 -8.70 -18.85 8.59
C ASN A 541 -7.98 -19.16 9.93
N PRO A 542 -8.52 -20.06 10.78
CA PRO A 542 -7.91 -20.46 12.05
C PRO A 542 -6.43 -20.88 11.95
N THR A 543 -6.02 -21.49 10.83
CA THR A 543 -4.64 -21.97 10.62
C THR A 543 -3.60 -20.85 10.58
N ARG A 544 -4.01 -19.59 10.43
CA ARG A 544 -3.11 -18.43 10.50
C ARG A 544 -2.71 -18.04 11.92
N PHE A 545 -3.30 -18.65 12.94
CA PHE A 545 -3.01 -18.36 14.33
C PHE A 545 -2.22 -19.51 14.96
N PRO A 546 -1.00 -19.27 15.46
CA PRO A 546 -0.24 -20.30 16.16
C PRO A 546 -0.90 -20.60 17.51
N PRO A 547 -1.13 -21.87 17.89
CA PRO A 547 -1.70 -22.27 19.17
C PRO A 547 -0.66 -22.19 20.30
N SER A 548 -0.04 -21.02 20.46
CA SER A 548 1.04 -20.76 21.41
C SER A 548 0.66 -19.60 22.34
N PRO A 549 1.09 -19.61 23.62
CA PRO A 549 0.90 -18.47 24.52
C PRO A 549 1.45 -17.14 24.00
N ALA A 550 2.45 -17.18 23.10
CA ALA A 550 2.96 -15.99 22.42
C ALA A 550 1.90 -15.29 21.54
N LEU A 551 0.85 -15.99 21.11
CA LEU A 551 -0.30 -15.39 20.44
C LEU A 551 -0.96 -14.29 21.28
N ALA A 552 -0.94 -14.43 22.62
CA ALA A 552 -1.45 -13.41 23.53
C ALA A 552 -0.72 -12.05 23.42
N LEU A 553 0.50 -12.06 22.88
CA LEU A 553 1.33 -10.90 22.64
C LEU A 553 1.26 -10.39 21.19
N GLY A 554 0.45 -11.04 20.35
CA GLY A 554 0.17 -10.61 18.98
C GLY A 554 1.27 -10.96 17.98
N ILE A 555 1.80 -12.19 18.03
CA ILE A 555 2.69 -12.73 16.99
C ILE A 555 1.98 -12.99 15.65
N ALA A 556 0.64 -12.93 15.63
CA ALA A 556 -0.14 -13.09 14.41
C ALA A 556 0.09 -11.92 13.43
N GLU A 557 0.34 -12.28 12.16
CA GLU A 557 0.47 -11.32 11.07
C GLU A 557 -0.87 -11.09 10.38
N LEU A 558 -1.38 -9.86 10.47
CA LEU A 558 -2.69 -9.46 9.94
C LEU A 558 -2.55 -8.18 9.12
N THR A 559 -3.49 -7.96 8.20
CA THR A 559 -3.58 -6.69 7.45
C THR A 559 -4.37 -5.63 8.24
N PRO A 560 -4.17 -4.33 7.96
CA PRO A 560 -5.00 -3.28 8.54
C PRO A 560 -6.50 -3.47 8.31
N LEU A 561 -6.92 -3.95 7.14
CA LEU A 561 -8.32 -4.29 6.85
C LEU A 561 -8.84 -5.42 7.74
N GLU A 562 -8.06 -6.50 7.93
CA GLU A 562 -8.44 -7.62 8.80
C GLU A 562 -8.63 -7.15 10.25
N MET A 563 -7.71 -6.33 10.75
CA MET A 563 -7.82 -5.72 12.08
C MET A 563 -9.04 -4.77 12.17
N ALA A 564 -9.28 -3.96 11.14
CA ALA A 564 -10.40 -3.02 11.12
C ALA A 564 -11.74 -3.75 11.18
N LEU A 565 -11.86 -4.91 10.51
CA LEU A 565 -13.05 -5.76 10.56
C LEU A 565 -13.35 -6.28 11.98
N GLY A 566 -12.34 -6.76 12.69
CA GLY A 566 -12.49 -7.24 14.07
C GLY A 566 -12.96 -6.14 15.02
N TYR A 567 -12.36 -4.95 14.93
CA TYR A 567 -12.74 -3.80 15.75
C TYR A 567 -14.11 -3.23 15.35
N ALA A 568 -14.44 -3.21 14.06
CA ALA A 568 -15.75 -2.77 13.58
C ALA A 568 -16.87 -3.69 14.06
N THR A 569 -16.62 -5.00 14.13
CA THR A 569 -17.59 -5.96 14.69
C THR A 569 -17.82 -5.71 16.19
N ILE A 570 -16.77 -5.38 16.96
CA ILE A 570 -16.92 -4.98 18.38
C ILE A 570 -17.69 -3.66 18.49
N ALA A 571 -17.39 -2.68 17.64
CA ALA A 571 -18.10 -1.40 17.59
C ALA A 571 -19.60 -1.60 17.28
N ASN A 572 -19.91 -2.52 16.36
CA ASN A 572 -21.25 -2.91 15.93
C ASN A 572 -21.94 -3.94 16.85
N ASN A 573 -21.68 -3.89 18.16
CA ASN A 573 -22.32 -4.73 19.18
C ASN A 573 -22.19 -6.25 18.91
N GLY A 574 -21.08 -6.68 18.31
CA GLY A 574 -20.82 -8.09 18.00
C GLY A 574 -21.49 -8.60 16.73
N ARG A 575 -22.21 -7.74 16.01
CA ARG A 575 -22.84 -8.08 14.72
C ARG A 575 -21.85 -7.97 13.58
N ARG A 576 -21.96 -8.90 12.63
CA ARG A 576 -21.09 -8.99 11.45
C ARG A 576 -21.10 -7.67 10.67
N VAL A 577 -19.90 -7.26 10.28
CA VAL A 577 -19.67 -6.16 9.34
C VAL A 577 -19.11 -6.78 8.06
N ILE A 578 -19.64 -6.42 6.89
CA ILE A 578 -19.11 -6.87 5.59
C ILE A 578 -18.53 -5.64 4.90
N PRO A 579 -17.20 -5.46 4.84
CA PRO A 579 -16.61 -4.25 4.30
C PRO A 579 -16.65 -4.23 2.76
N PHE A 580 -17.10 -3.12 2.17
CA PHE A 580 -17.15 -2.96 0.71
C PHE A 580 -16.87 -1.53 0.22
N SER A 581 -16.43 -1.43 -1.03
CA SER A 581 -15.93 -0.21 -1.67
C SER A 581 -16.85 0.36 -2.76
N VAL A 582 -17.70 -0.47 -3.39
CA VAL A 582 -18.58 -0.07 -4.50
C VAL A 582 -20.03 -0.21 -4.06
N ARG A 583 -20.85 0.83 -4.20
CA ARG A 583 -22.29 0.74 -3.94
C ARG A 583 -22.98 0.15 -5.15
N TYR A 584 -22.93 0.86 -6.27
CA TYR A 584 -23.50 0.42 -7.54
C TYR A 584 -22.81 1.08 -8.73
N VAL A 585 -23.01 0.50 -9.91
CA VAL A 585 -22.44 0.92 -11.19
C VAL A 585 -23.56 1.04 -12.19
N ILE A 586 -23.62 2.17 -12.89
CA ILE A 586 -24.55 2.40 -14.00
C ILE A 586 -23.80 2.52 -15.33
N ASP A 587 -24.41 2.00 -16.39
CA ASP A 587 -23.95 2.20 -17.77
C ASP A 587 -24.36 3.58 -18.33
N GLN A 588 -23.97 3.86 -19.58
CA GLN A 588 -24.31 5.10 -20.27
C GLN A 588 -25.83 5.26 -20.52
N SER A 589 -26.55 4.15 -20.63
CA SER A 589 -27.99 4.10 -20.84
C SER A 589 -28.79 4.31 -19.54
N GLY A 590 -28.10 4.37 -18.40
CA GLY A 590 -28.71 4.54 -17.07
C GLY A 590 -29.11 3.24 -16.38
N ASN A 591 -28.75 2.08 -16.92
CA ASN A 591 -29.06 0.79 -16.31
C ASN A 591 -28.03 0.43 -15.23
N VAL A 592 -28.50 -0.14 -14.12
CA VAL A 592 -27.62 -0.67 -13.07
C VAL A 592 -27.02 -1.99 -13.55
N VAL A 593 -25.71 -2.01 -13.79
CA VAL A 593 -24.97 -3.21 -14.25
C VAL A 593 -24.33 -4.00 -13.11
N TYR A 594 -24.13 -3.36 -11.96
CA TYR A 594 -23.61 -3.98 -10.75
C TYR A 594 -24.13 -3.22 -9.52
N ASN A 595 -24.57 -3.95 -8.51
CA ASN A 595 -24.99 -3.37 -7.23
C ASN A 595 -24.50 -4.27 -6.11
N GLU A 596 -23.45 -3.86 -5.43
CA GLU A 596 -22.87 -4.59 -4.31
C GLU A 596 -23.55 -4.22 -2.99
N GLU A 597 -24.00 -2.98 -2.85
CA GLU A 597 -24.76 -2.53 -1.67
C GLU A 597 -25.99 -3.40 -1.42
N THR A 598 -26.80 -3.63 -2.46
CA THR A 598 -27.97 -4.52 -2.36
C THR A 598 -27.57 -5.94 -1.98
N LYS A 599 -26.51 -6.51 -2.58
CA LYS A 599 -26.03 -7.87 -2.26
C LYS A 599 -25.61 -7.98 -0.80
N VAL A 600 -24.89 -6.98 -0.28
CA VAL A 600 -24.46 -6.96 1.13
C VAL A 600 -25.66 -6.82 2.06
N GLN A 601 -26.63 -5.96 1.73
CA GLN A 601 -27.84 -5.81 2.55
C GLN A 601 -28.68 -7.09 2.59
N GLU A 602 -28.85 -7.76 1.45
CA GLU A 602 -29.56 -9.05 1.37
C GLU A 602 -28.86 -10.13 2.22
N GLU A 603 -27.53 -10.19 2.16
CA GLU A 603 -26.73 -11.13 2.95
C GLU A 603 -26.86 -10.84 4.46
N LEU A 604 -26.76 -9.58 4.88
CA LEU A 604 -26.95 -9.19 6.28
C LEU A 604 -28.37 -9.48 6.77
N GLN A 605 -29.39 -9.26 5.94
CA GLN A 605 -30.78 -9.60 6.27
C GLN A 605 -30.98 -11.11 6.39
N ARG A 606 -30.36 -11.90 5.51
CA ARG A 606 -30.38 -13.36 5.58
C ARG A 606 -29.75 -13.86 6.89
N GLN A 607 -28.56 -13.34 7.21
CA GLN A 607 -27.85 -13.66 8.45
C GLN A 607 -28.60 -13.18 9.71
N ALA A 608 -29.37 -12.08 9.60
CA ALA A 608 -30.21 -11.62 10.70
C ALA A 608 -31.39 -12.56 10.96
N LYS A 609 -31.97 -13.16 9.91
CA LYS A 609 -33.08 -14.11 10.03
C LYS A 609 -32.66 -15.46 10.61
N ASP A 610 -31.47 -15.95 10.24
CA ASP A 610 -30.94 -17.22 10.75
C ASP A 610 -30.11 -17.09 12.04
N GLY A 611 -29.93 -15.86 12.53
CA GLY A 611 -29.17 -15.54 13.75
C GLY A 611 -27.65 -15.52 13.57
N SER A 612 -27.12 -15.93 12.42
CA SER A 612 -25.67 -15.98 12.15
C SER A 612 -25.01 -14.60 12.00
N ILE A 613 -25.81 -13.53 11.97
CA ILE A 613 -25.29 -12.15 12.02
C ILE A 613 -24.54 -11.86 13.31
N GLN A 614 -24.87 -12.54 14.41
CA GLN A 614 -24.24 -12.33 15.70
C GLN A 614 -22.94 -13.14 15.76
N VAL A 615 -21.80 -12.48 15.54
CA VAL A 615 -20.48 -13.13 15.48
C VAL A 615 -19.98 -13.46 16.89
N ILE A 616 -20.17 -12.54 17.83
CA ILE A 616 -19.88 -12.71 19.26
C ILE A 616 -21.08 -12.23 20.06
N SER A 617 -21.26 -12.63 21.31
CA SER A 617 -22.42 -12.18 22.10
C SER A 617 -22.42 -10.65 22.28
N GLU A 618 -23.60 -10.05 22.35
CA GLU A 618 -23.78 -8.61 22.51
C GLU A 618 -23.11 -8.12 23.81
N GLY A 619 -23.24 -8.90 24.88
CA GLY A 619 -22.61 -8.70 26.16
C GLY A 619 -21.09 -8.77 26.11
N THR A 620 -20.49 -9.71 25.35
CA THR A 620 -19.03 -9.72 25.14
C THR A 620 -18.59 -8.45 24.44
N ALA A 621 -19.29 -8.03 23.37
CA ALA A 621 -18.98 -6.81 22.65
C ALA A 621 -19.12 -5.57 23.55
N TYR A 622 -20.15 -5.51 24.38
CA TYR A 622 -20.38 -4.44 25.35
C TYR A 622 -19.25 -4.35 26.39
N ILE A 623 -18.88 -5.48 27.02
CA ILE A 623 -17.80 -5.51 28.02
C ILE A 623 -16.46 -5.12 27.38
N LEU A 624 -16.14 -5.66 26.21
CA LEU A 624 -14.93 -5.29 25.47
C LEU A 624 -14.91 -3.80 25.11
N LYS A 625 -16.03 -3.25 24.62
CA LYS A 625 -16.17 -1.83 24.29
C LYS A 625 -15.88 -0.95 25.51
N LYS A 626 -16.40 -1.31 26.70
CA LYS A 626 -16.11 -0.59 27.96
C LYS A 626 -14.63 -0.67 28.34
N MET A 627 -14.03 -1.86 28.26
CA MET A 627 -12.60 -2.04 28.55
C MET A 627 -11.70 -1.28 27.57
N LEU A 628 -12.03 -1.28 26.27
CA LEU A 628 -11.32 -0.55 25.22
C LEU A 628 -11.52 0.97 25.33
N THR A 629 -12.67 1.41 25.84
CA THR A 629 -12.88 2.81 26.21
C THR A 629 -11.89 3.21 27.30
N ASN A 630 -11.68 2.38 28.33
CA ASN A 630 -10.67 2.68 29.35
C ASN A 630 -9.24 2.80 28.78
N VAL A 631 -8.87 1.97 27.79
CA VAL A 631 -7.56 2.10 27.10
C VAL A 631 -7.43 3.45 26.41
N ALA A 632 -8.45 3.88 25.68
CA ALA A 632 -8.45 5.13 24.91
C ALA A 632 -8.56 6.37 25.81
N MET A 633 -9.32 6.28 26.90
CA MET A 633 -9.62 7.42 27.77
C MET A 633 -8.60 7.62 28.89
N ALA A 634 -8.04 6.54 29.44
CA ALA A 634 -7.16 6.57 30.62
C ALA A 634 -5.91 5.67 30.50
N GLY A 635 -5.80 4.86 29.45
CA GLY A 635 -4.70 3.91 29.26
C GLY A 635 -3.64 4.39 28.26
N THR A 636 -3.00 3.43 27.59
CA THR A 636 -1.86 3.66 26.68
C THR A 636 -2.11 4.64 25.52
N ALA A 637 -3.37 4.89 25.14
CA ALA A 637 -3.72 5.82 24.06
C ALA A 637 -4.16 7.22 24.57
N ALA A 638 -4.44 7.37 25.87
CA ALA A 638 -5.06 8.58 26.41
C ALA A 638 -4.26 9.85 26.11
N MET A 639 -2.96 9.85 26.42
CA MET A 639 -2.11 11.01 26.17
C MET A 639 -2.02 11.34 24.66
N GLY A 640 -1.88 10.33 23.80
CA GLY A 640 -1.77 10.56 22.35
C GLY A 640 -3.05 11.15 21.74
N LEU A 641 -4.22 10.78 22.26
CA LEU A 641 -5.51 11.28 21.79
C LEU A 641 -5.84 12.70 22.30
N ARG A 642 -5.59 12.96 23.60
CA ARG A 642 -6.12 14.15 24.31
C ARG A 642 -5.23 15.37 24.26
N ASP A 643 -3.93 15.16 24.16
CA ASP A 643 -2.95 16.23 24.14
C ASP A 643 -3.21 17.18 22.94
N PRO A 644 -3.43 18.49 23.18
CA PRO A 644 -3.70 19.47 22.14
C PRO A 644 -2.62 19.53 21.05
N GLU A 645 -1.37 19.24 21.41
CA GLU A 645 -0.22 19.27 20.48
C GLU A 645 -0.06 17.96 19.70
N LYS A 646 -0.85 16.92 20.04
CA LYS A 646 -0.80 15.60 19.41
C LYS A 646 -2.07 15.31 18.62
N GLY A 647 -3.04 14.63 19.24
CA GLY A 647 -4.27 14.17 18.61
C GLY A 647 -5.41 15.19 18.71
N ASN A 648 -5.47 15.96 19.80
CA ASN A 648 -6.55 16.90 20.12
C ASN A 648 -7.98 16.38 19.87
N TYR A 649 -8.22 15.09 20.06
CA TYR A 649 -9.56 14.51 19.97
C TYR A 649 -10.27 14.67 21.33
N ARG A 650 -11.49 15.21 21.34
CA ARG A 650 -12.28 15.47 22.57
C ARG A 650 -13.51 14.57 22.74
N GLY A 651 -13.88 13.80 21.70
CA GLY A 651 -14.96 12.81 21.79
C GLY A 651 -14.62 11.57 22.62
N ILE A 652 -15.59 10.70 22.83
CA ILE A 652 -15.37 9.38 23.43
C ILE A 652 -14.88 8.43 22.34
N ALA A 653 -13.89 7.61 22.66
CA ALA A 653 -13.36 6.58 21.76
C ALA A 653 -13.06 5.31 22.54
N ALA A 654 -12.98 4.21 21.83
CA ALA A 654 -12.50 2.92 22.30
C ALA A 654 -11.41 2.45 21.35
N GLY A 655 -10.36 1.79 21.86
CA GLY A 655 -9.31 1.31 20.98
C GLY A 655 -8.16 0.63 21.71
N LYS A 656 -7.16 0.19 20.94
CA LYS A 656 -5.97 -0.47 21.48
C LYS A 656 -4.73 -0.09 20.70
N THR A 657 -3.66 0.21 21.44
CA THR A 657 -2.30 0.32 20.91
C THR A 657 -1.66 -1.05 20.73
N GLY A 658 -0.92 -1.23 19.63
CA GLY A 658 -0.07 -2.38 19.36
C GLY A 658 1.35 -1.95 19.03
N SER A 659 2.33 -2.55 19.69
CA SER A 659 3.75 -2.34 19.37
C SER A 659 4.47 -3.67 19.51
N THR A 660 5.39 -3.94 18.59
CA THR A 660 6.29 -5.10 18.70
C THR A 660 7.45 -4.75 19.64
N SER A 661 8.03 -5.76 20.29
CA SER A 661 9.16 -5.57 21.23
C SER A 661 10.38 -4.93 20.56
N SER A 662 10.59 -5.19 19.27
CA SER A 662 11.65 -4.61 18.45
C SER A 662 11.27 -3.27 17.80
N PHE A 663 10.10 -2.69 18.13
CA PHE A 663 9.57 -1.45 17.53
C PHE A 663 9.50 -1.49 16.00
N THR A 664 9.34 -2.66 15.40
CA THR A 664 9.21 -2.83 13.93
C THR A 664 7.84 -2.41 13.41
N ASN A 665 6.80 -2.52 14.25
CA ASN A 665 5.43 -2.18 13.89
C ASN A 665 4.76 -1.34 14.97
N ALA A 666 4.10 -0.26 14.55
CA ALA A 666 3.29 0.59 15.39
C ALA A 666 1.84 0.61 14.89
N TRP A 667 0.92 0.09 15.71
CA TRP A 667 -0.50 -0.06 15.40
C TRP A 667 -1.38 0.74 16.35
N TYR A 668 -2.41 1.39 15.81
CA TYR A 668 -3.55 1.80 16.61
C TYR A 668 -4.85 1.36 15.94
N CYS A 669 -5.63 0.58 16.66
CA CYS A 669 -6.94 0.11 16.23
C CYS A 669 -7.98 0.79 17.13
N GLY A 670 -8.66 1.79 16.60
CA GLY A 670 -9.57 2.64 17.38
C GLY A 670 -10.90 2.87 16.67
N PHE A 671 -11.95 3.01 17.44
CA PHE A 671 -13.28 3.32 16.94
C PHE A 671 -14.02 4.28 17.86
N ASP A 672 -14.94 5.01 17.26
CA ASP A 672 -16.02 5.70 17.94
C ASP A 672 -17.36 5.10 17.45
N PRO A 673 -18.52 5.66 17.82
CA PRO A 673 -19.82 5.13 17.38
C PRO A 673 -20.01 5.05 15.86
N ASN A 674 -19.38 5.94 15.09
CA ASN A 674 -19.64 6.06 13.66
C ASN A 674 -18.56 5.35 12.83
N TYR A 675 -17.31 5.36 13.28
CA TYR A 675 -16.17 4.94 12.47
C TYR A 675 -15.19 4.08 13.26
N THR A 676 -14.72 3.01 12.63
CA THR A 676 -13.55 2.24 13.05
C THR A 676 -12.38 2.52 12.12
N THR A 677 -11.26 2.98 12.65
CA THR A 677 -10.04 3.25 11.89
C THR A 677 -8.86 2.49 12.46
N VAL A 678 -8.12 1.82 11.58
CA VAL A 678 -6.85 1.17 11.90
C VAL A 678 -5.73 1.90 11.20
N ILE A 679 -4.69 2.23 11.97
CA ILE A 679 -3.46 2.85 11.49
C ILE A 679 -2.28 1.94 11.80
N TRP A 680 -1.42 1.73 10.80
CA TRP A 680 -0.16 1.02 10.91
C TRP A 680 0.98 1.90 10.40
N LEU A 681 2.13 1.86 11.07
CA LEU A 681 3.40 2.39 10.60
C LEU A 681 4.50 1.34 10.79
N GLY A 682 5.43 1.28 9.85
CA GLY A 682 6.54 0.32 9.84
C GLY A 682 7.34 0.38 8.54
N PHE A 683 8.41 -0.40 8.47
CA PHE A 683 9.14 -0.62 7.22
C PHE A 683 8.57 -1.82 6.47
N ASP A 684 8.73 -1.84 5.15
CA ASP A 684 8.32 -3.02 4.38
C ASP A 684 9.11 -4.28 4.71
N LYS A 685 10.38 -4.07 5.05
CA LYS A 685 11.25 -5.13 5.58
C LYS A 685 11.03 -5.22 7.09
N SER A 686 10.31 -6.26 7.52
CA SER A 686 9.90 -6.47 8.91
C SER A 686 11.04 -6.55 9.93
N SER A 687 12.28 -6.77 9.48
CA SER A 687 13.47 -6.82 10.35
C SER A 687 13.97 -5.42 10.78
N ILE A 688 13.41 -4.34 10.22
CA ILE A 688 13.90 -2.98 10.47
C ILE A 688 13.01 -2.30 11.50
N SER A 689 13.65 -1.77 12.54
CA SER A 689 12.99 -1.07 13.64
C SER A 689 12.67 0.37 13.27
N LEU A 690 11.54 0.88 13.76
CA LEU A 690 11.21 2.31 13.75
C LEU A 690 12.08 3.12 14.71
N GLY A 691 12.79 2.45 15.62
CA GLY A 691 13.63 3.05 16.66
C GLY A 691 13.02 2.94 18.05
N ARG A 692 13.87 2.91 19.08
CA ARG A 692 13.44 2.83 20.48
C ARG A 692 12.56 4.04 20.83
N GLY A 693 11.45 3.78 21.54
CA GLY A 693 10.49 4.83 21.93
C GLY A 693 9.47 5.18 20.85
N GLN A 694 9.57 4.59 19.66
CA GLN A 694 8.63 4.79 18.55
C GLN A 694 7.45 3.81 18.65
N ALA A 695 6.82 3.78 19.83
CA ALA A 695 5.64 2.99 20.08
C ALA A 695 4.41 3.61 19.39
N ALA A 696 3.34 2.82 19.27
CA ALA A 696 2.08 3.27 18.69
C ALA A 696 1.45 4.48 19.39
N SER A 697 1.65 4.62 20.70
CA SER A 697 1.17 5.78 21.47
C SER A 697 1.78 7.11 21.02
N VAL A 698 2.97 7.07 20.43
CA VAL A 698 3.71 8.23 19.93
C VAL A 698 3.43 8.45 18.44
N LEU A 699 3.33 7.38 17.67
CA LEU A 699 3.20 7.45 16.21
C LEU A 699 1.74 7.36 15.73
N ALA A 700 1.09 6.22 15.94
CA ALA A 700 -0.21 5.92 15.33
C ALA A 700 -1.38 6.64 16.01
N VAL A 701 -1.37 6.74 17.35
CA VAL A 701 -2.47 7.33 18.13
C VAL A 701 -2.70 8.81 17.81
N PRO A 702 -1.67 9.67 17.73
CA PRO A 702 -1.89 11.08 17.39
C PRO A 702 -2.46 11.29 15.98
N ILE A 703 -2.09 10.44 15.01
CA ILE A 703 -2.63 10.50 13.64
C ILE A 703 -4.14 10.23 13.68
N TRP A 704 -4.55 9.17 14.37
CA TRP A 704 -5.96 8.83 14.55
C TRP A 704 -6.73 9.98 15.21
N GLY A 705 -6.18 10.56 16.28
CA GLY A 705 -6.80 11.68 16.99
C GLY A 705 -7.05 12.88 16.08
N ARG A 706 -6.03 13.28 15.30
CA ARG A 706 -6.15 14.41 14.36
C ARG A 706 -7.13 14.12 13.23
N MET A 707 -7.14 12.90 12.70
CA MET A 707 -8.11 12.47 11.69
C MET A 707 -9.54 12.66 12.22
N TYR A 708 -9.87 12.08 13.38
CA TYR A 708 -11.22 12.16 13.94
C TYR A 708 -11.60 13.60 14.32
N ASN A 709 -10.66 14.36 14.88
CA ASN A 709 -10.90 15.77 15.17
C ASN A 709 -11.28 16.57 13.91
N ARG A 710 -10.59 16.32 12.78
CA ARG A 710 -10.89 16.94 11.48
C ARG A 710 -12.11 16.34 10.79
N PHE A 711 -12.44 15.07 11.00
CA PHE A 711 -13.66 14.44 10.49
C PHE A 711 -14.90 15.18 11.01
N TYR A 712 -14.92 15.49 12.31
CA TYR A 712 -16.02 16.21 12.97
C TYR A 712 -15.87 17.74 12.97
N GLY A 713 -14.75 18.28 12.47
CA GLY A 713 -14.52 19.73 12.44
C GLY A 713 -14.47 20.37 13.82
N GLY A 714 -14.13 19.60 14.86
CA GLY A 714 -14.08 20.08 16.25
C GLY A 714 -15.44 20.36 16.92
N GLN A 715 -16.57 19.96 16.32
CA GLN A 715 -17.91 20.14 16.89
C GLN A 715 -18.69 18.81 16.93
N ASN A 716 -19.48 18.59 17.99
CA ASN A 716 -20.41 17.47 18.17
C ASN A 716 -19.83 16.07 17.88
N TYR A 717 -18.94 15.60 18.76
CA TYR A 717 -18.47 14.21 18.70
C TYR A 717 -19.59 13.23 19.05
N PRO A 718 -19.70 12.10 18.32
CA PRO A 718 -20.68 11.08 18.66
C PRO A 718 -20.33 10.44 20.01
N THR A 719 -21.36 10.11 20.78
CA THR A 719 -21.24 9.31 22.00
C THR A 719 -21.74 7.91 21.72
N PHE A 720 -21.12 6.90 22.33
CA PHE A 720 -21.78 5.59 22.42
C PHE A 720 -23.12 5.89 23.12
N GLY A 721 -24.26 5.54 22.49
CA GLY A 721 -25.61 5.95 22.95
C GLY A 721 -25.90 5.55 24.40
N GLU A 722 -27.13 5.81 24.89
CA GLU A 722 -27.51 5.41 26.25
C GLU A 722 -27.10 3.95 26.53
N ASP A 723 -26.37 3.74 27.63
CA ASP A 723 -25.78 2.46 28.03
C ASP A 723 -26.86 1.45 28.43
N ILE A 724 -27.63 0.97 27.45
CA ILE A 724 -28.50 -0.19 27.64
C ILE A 724 -27.58 -1.38 27.86
N ILE A 725 -27.48 -1.81 29.11
CA ILE A 725 -26.72 -3.00 29.49
C ILE A 725 -27.45 -4.21 28.87
N PRO A 726 -26.80 -5.00 28.00
CA PRO A 726 -27.44 -6.17 27.41
C PRO A 726 -27.93 -7.14 28.49
N GLU A 727 -29.05 -7.81 28.26
CA GLU A 727 -29.69 -8.67 29.27
C GLU A 727 -28.75 -9.77 29.79
N GLU A 728 -27.85 -10.27 28.94
CA GLU A 728 -26.86 -11.28 29.29
C GLU A 728 -25.68 -10.78 30.13
N VAL A 729 -25.57 -9.46 30.35
CA VAL A 729 -24.55 -8.84 31.21
C VAL A 729 -25.10 -8.64 32.61
N GLN A 730 -24.30 -8.98 33.60
CA GLN A 730 -24.56 -8.67 35.01
C GLN A 730 -23.44 -7.78 35.55
N GLY A 731 -23.84 -6.77 36.33
CA GLY A 731 -22.92 -5.89 37.04
C GLY A 731 -22.67 -6.38 38.46
N GLY A 732 -21.41 -6.36 38.88
CA GLY A 732 -20.97 -6.54 40.25
C GLY A 732 -19.92 -5.48 40.63
N GLY A 733 -19.45 -5.55 41.86
CA GLY A 733 -18.32 -4.75 42.34
C GLY A 733 -17.09 -5.61 42.55
N THR A 734 -15.93 -5.13 42.15
CA THR A 734 -14.64 -5.66 42.61
C THR A 734 -13.79 -4.57 43.22
N CYS A 735 -12.80 -4.97 44.00
CA CYS A 735 -11.83 -4.06 44.55
C CYS A 735 -11.03 -3.37 43.43
N ALA A 736 -11.03 -2.04 43.40
CA ALA A 736 -10.41 -1.26 42.31
C ALA A 736 -8.90 -1.46 42.22
N TYR A 737 -8.24 -1.83 43.32
CA TYR A 737 -6.80 -2.05 43.33
C TYR A 737 -6.41 -3.40 42.73
N ASN A 738 -7.09 -4.48 43.11
CA ASN A 738 -6.61 -5.84 42.89
C ASN A 738 -7.63 -6.79 42.20
N GLY A 739 -8.86 -6.35 41.96
CA GLY A 739 -9.90 -7.15 41.30
C GLY A 739 -10.44 -8.32 42.14
N LEU A 740 -10.16 -8.34 43.44
CA LEU A 740 -10.73 -9.29 44.40
C LEU A 740 -12.14 -8.86 44.83
N SER A 741 -12.88 -9.77 45.48
CA SER A 741 -14.21 -9.45 45.98
C SER A 741 -14.12 -8.32 47.02
N PRO A 742 -14.91 -7.24 46.89
CA PRO A 742 -14.70 -6.03 47.68
C PRO A 742 -15.09 -6.27 49.13
N LYS A 743 -14.38 -5.61 50.05
CA LYS A 743 -14.73 -5.57 51.47
C LYS A 743 -15.13 -4.13 51.83
N PRO A 744 -16.32 -3.89 52.42
CA PRO A 744 -16.78 -2.55 52.75
C PRO A 744 -15.77 -1.80 53.64
N GLY A 745 -15.52 -0.54 53.32
CA GLY A 745 -14.58 0.33 54.06
C GLY A 745 -13.10 0.00 53.88
N VAL A 746 -12.78 -1.03 53.09
CA VAL A 746 -11.40 -1.49 52.90
C VAL A 746 -10.83 -1.01 51.57
N CYS A 747 -11.55 -1.17 50.45
CA CYS A 747 -11.06 -0.68 49.17
C CYS A 747 -12.16 -0.05 48.30
N PRO A 748 -11.82 0.92 47.43
CA PRO A 748 -12.77 1.48 46.48
C PRO A 748 -13.33 0.38 45.58
N VAL A 749 -14.63 0.41 45.34
CA VAL A 749 -15.30 -0.56 44.48
C VAL A 749 -15.31 -0.02 43.04
N THR A 750 -14.81 -0.81 42.11
CA THR A 750 -14.96 -0.56 40.67
C THR A 750 -15.97 -1.53 40.07
N GLN A 751 -16.54 -1.15 38.93
CA GLN A 751 -17.52 -1.98 38.23
C GLN A 751 -16.84 -3.24 37.67
N ASN A 752 -17.45 -4.39 37.96
CA ASN A 752 -17.11 -5.66 37.34
C ASN A 752 -18.29 -6.13 36.49
N LEU A 753 -18.14 -6.03 35.19
CA LEU A 753 -19.07 -6.57 34.21
C LEU A 753 -18.68 -8.00 33.85
N THR A 754 -19.65 -8.92 33.94
CA THR A 754 -19.52 -10.34 33.58
C THR A 754 -20.73 -10.78 32.76
N LEU A 755 -20.57 -11.83 31.94
CA LEU A 755 -21.71 -12.52 31.35
C LEU A 755 -22.41 -13.39 32.40
N LYS A 756 -23.74 -13.46 32.35
CA LYS A 756 -24.56 -14.36 33.16
C LYS A 756 -24.18 -15.83 32.91
N PRO A 757 -24.22 -16.71 33.92
CA PRO A 757 -23.91 -18.12 33.76
C PRO A 757 -24.78 -18.82 32.70
N ILE A 758 -24.21 -19.81 32.01
CA ILE A 758 -24.94 -20.69 31.09
C ILE A 758 -24.59 -22.16 31.35
N THR A 759 -25.51 -23.07 31.03
CA THR A 759 -25.27 -24.51 31.10
C THR A 759 -25.19 -25.09 29.70
N VAL A 760 -24.04 -25.65 29.33
CA VAL A 760 -23.80 -26.28 28.03
C VAL A 760 -23.42 -27.73 28.26
N ALA A 761 -24.18 -28.66 27.67
CA ALA A 761 -23.96 -30.12 27.82
C ALA A 761 -23.80 -30.58 29.28
N GLY A 762 -24.59 -30.01 30.20
CA GLY A 762 -24.54 -30.33 31.64
C GLY A 762 -23.44 -29.64 32.43
N VAL A 763 -22.53 -28.90 31.78
CA VAL A 763 -21.46 -28.13 32.44
C VAL A 763 -21.90 -26.66 32.56
N THR A 764 -21.93 -26.15 33.79
CA THR A 764 -22.21 -24.72 34.03
C THR A 764 -20.94 -23.92 33.80
N LYS A 765 -20.97 -23.02 32.82
CA LYS A 765 -19.93 -22.00 32.59
C LYS A 765 -20.33 -20.72 33.33
N ALA A 766 -19.52 -20.31 34.29
CA ALA A 766 -19.69 -19.09 35.06
C ALA A 766 -18.33 -18.52 35.43
N VAL A 767 -18.26 -17.18 35.54
CA VAL A 767 -17.07 -16.53 36.10
C VAL A 767 -16.98 -16.92 37.57
N MET A 768 -15.92 -17.63 37.95
CA MET A 768 -15.75 -18.05 39.34
C MET A 768 -15.55 -16.83 40.24
N GLY A 769 -16.12 -16.90 41.45
CA GLY A 769 -15.91 -15.88 42.48
C GLY A 769 -14.46 -15.86 42.95
N ASN A 770 -13.89 -14.67 43.15
CA ASN A 770 -12.58 -14.50 43.75
C ASN A 770 -12.69 -14.45 45.27
N ARG A 771 -11.59 -14.80 45.96
CA ARG A 771 -11.48 -14.57 47.42
C ARG A 771 -11.72 -13.10 47.78
N GLN A 772 -12.14 -12.84 49.02
CA GLN A 772 -12.37 -11.49 49.52
C GLN A 772 -11.05 -10.72 49.67
N CYS A 773 -11.06 -9.43 49.34
CA CYS A 773 -9.96 -8.51 49.58
C CYS A 773 -9.73 -8.37 51.09
N ASP A 774 -8.51 -8.66 51.54
CA ASP A 774 -8.15 -8.63 52.96
C ASP A 774 -7.72 -7.23 53.46
N GLY A 775 -7.63 -6.24 52.57
CA GLY A 775 -7.28 -4.87 52.89
C GLY A 775 -5.79 -4.61 52.92
N GLU A 776 -5.22 -4.24 54.06
CA GLU A 776 -3.82 -3.80 54.15
C GLU A 776 -2.82 -4.81 53.57
N ARG A 777 -3.07 -6.12 53.68
CA ARG A 777 -2.19 -7.16 53.09
C ARG A 777 -2.28 -7.17 51.56
N ASP A 778 -3.46 -7.10 50.96
CA ASP A 778 -3.68 -7.10 49.51
C ASP A 778 -3.47 -5.71 48.87
N HIS A 779 -3.58 -4.64 49.66
CA HIS A 779 -3.19 -3.27 49.29
C HIS A 779 -1.69 -3.12 49.26
N HIS A 780 -1.02 -3.64 50.29
CA HIS A 780 0.42 -3.69 50.30
C HIS A 780 0.91 -4.64 49.23
N LYS A 781 0.31 -5.79 48.89
CA LYS A 781 0.74 -6.67 47.76
C LYS A 781 0.75 -6.05 46.33
N SER A 782 0.51 -4.74 46.21
CA SER A 782 1.06 -3.92 45.11
C SER A 782 2.51 -3.44 45.36
N VAL A 783 3.19 -3.95 46.41
CA VAL A 783 4.59 -3.69 46.76
C VAL A 783 5.49 -4.39 45.79
N ASP A 784 6.66 -3.78 45.63
CA ASP A 784 7.86 -4.36 45.04
C ASP A 784 7.91 -5.88 45.26
N PHE A 785 7.91 -6.61 44.15
CA PHE A 785 7.94 -8.07 44.11
C PHE A 785 9.09 -8.64 44.96
N ARG A 786 10.20 -7.90 45.12
CA ARG A 786 11.32 -8.24 45.99
C ARG A 786 10.91 -8.29 47.46
N GLU A 787 10.20 -7.29 47.95
CA GLU A 787 9.73 -7.21 49.34
C GLU A 787 8.72 -8.33 49.65
N PHE A 788 7.86 -8.67 48.67
CA PHE A 788 6.97 -9.82 48.78
C PHE A 788 7.73 -11.15 48.90
N LEU A 789 8.73 -11.39 48.04
CA LEU A 789 9.53 -12.62 48.08
C LEU A 789 10.32 -12.77 49.39
N GLN A 790 10.89 -11.67 49.90
CA GLN A 790 11.61 -11.67 51.18
C GLN A 790 10.70 -11.97 52.37
N LYS A 791 9.49 -11.43 52.37
CA LYS A 791 8.58 -11.54 53.50
C LYS A 791 7.81 -12.86 53.54
N GLU A 792 7.36 -13.35 52.39
CA GLU A 792 6.52 -14.55 52.30
C GLU A 792 7.35 -15.83 52.22
N TYR A 793 8.48 -15.79 51.51
CA TYR A 793 9.31 -16.96 51.24
C TYR A 793 10.66 -16.96 51.96
N GLN A 794 10.93 -15.93 52.80
CA GLN A 794 12.18 -15.78 53.56
C GLN A 794 13.44 -15.78 52.67
N ILE A 795 13.30 -15.42 51.39
CA ILE A 795 14.39 -15.40 50.43
C ILE A 795 15.31 -14.21 50.75
N SER A 796 16.60 -14.46 50.88
CA SER A 796 17.61 -13.45 51.22
C SER A 796 17.94 -12.52 50.05
N ASP A 797 18.53 -11.36 50.35
CA ASP A 797 19.03 -10.43 49.33
C ASP A 797 20.12 -11.04 48.44
N GLU A 798 20.86 -12.04 48.94
CA GLU A 798 21.88 -12.78 48.19
C GLU A 798 21.26 -13.73 47.16
N GLU A 799 20.13 -14.35 47.49
CA GLU A 799 19.38 -15.23 46.59
C GLU A 799 18.62 -14.47 45.50
N LEU A 800 18.20 -13.23 45.78
CA LEU A 800 17.47 -12.36 44.83
C LEU A 800 18.36 -11.62 43.84
N GLY A 801 19.68 -11.65 44.03
CA GLY A 801 20.64 -10.90 43.22
C GLY A 801 20.60 -9.38 43.47
N LYS A 802 21.76 -8.74 43.33
CA LYS A 802 21.90 -7.28 43.49
C LYS A 802 21.42 -6.56 42.24
N MET A 803 20.26 -5.90 42.30
CA MET A 803 19.94 -4.80 41.40
C MET A 803 19.75 -3.53 42.24
N ASP A 804 20.65 -2.55 42.06
CA ASP A 804 20.72 -1.27 42.78
C ASP A 804 19.57 -0.28 42.44
N ARG A 805 18.34 -0.75 42.28
CA ARG A 805 17.17 0.11 42.04
C ARG A 805 16.23 0.06 43.23
N LYS A 806 16.27 1.10 44.08
CA LYS A 806 15.21 1.37 45.06
C LYS A 806 13.95 1.79 44.31
N PHE A 807 12.90 0.97 44.38
CA PHE A 807 11.56 1.27 43.89
C PHE A 807 11.03 2.54 44.59
N LYS A 808 10.53 3.50 43.81
CA LYS A 808 9.62 4.53 44.30
C LYS A 808 8.25 4.23 43.71
N PRO A 809 7.20 3.99 44.51
CA PRO A 809 5.86 3.88 43.98
C PRO A 809 5.52 5.18 43.24
N ARG A 810 5.09 5.08 41.98
CA ARG A 810 4.45 6.20 41.29
C ARG A 810 3.07 6.39 41.91
N THR A 811 3.00 7.22 42.94
CA THR A 811 1.76 7.83 43.40
C THR A 811 1.44 8.99 42.46
N GLU A 812 0.58 8.73 41.48
CA GLU A 812 -0.42 9.62 40.84
C GLU A 812 -0.85 9.07 39.47
#